data_AF-A0A928RNR8-F1
#
_entry.id   AF-A0A928RNR8-F1
#
_cell.length_a   1.000
_cell.length_b   1.000
_cell.length_c   1.000
_cell.angle_alpha   90.00
_cell.angle_beta   90.00
_cell.angle_gamma   90.00
#
_symmetry.space_group_name_H-M   'P 1'
#
loop_
_entity.id
_entity.type
_entity.pdbx_description
1 polymer ?
#
loop_
_entity_poly.entity_id
_entity_poly.type
_entity_poly.pdbx_seq_one_letter_code
_entity_poly.pdbx_strand_id
1 'polypeptide(L)'
;MIWEKTRKIIYTFLYCSLIAICMGMGIFALSSGSVNGYINIYYEAANLPVITQSTFTSLFKDYSDVTEIIFDKYTSVFDKSYIDETGKNVLAGASAVKVDDDGYAGIDAYHIGTSLYVMSPTQIEFPKSCRNMFSTTTNANYANLTRIELNNVYTTNVTDMYSMFRGCSSLQTLKLTGVDTTNVTDMSYMFHNCSSLTSLDVSSFDTSNVTNMSYMFFGCEKVTELDVSGFNTSQIKSLSYITIEGFKAMFFRCSSLTSLDVSNFDTSKAPDMSGMFGYCSSLTSLDVSGFSTSSVTDMSQMFRNCSSLTSLDVSGFNTAKVTNMSYMFNTCSSLTSLDVSGFNTAQVTNMSAMFDTCSGLTSLDVSGFNTAKVTNMSYMFDTCSGLTSLDVSGFNTAQVTNMSAMFDTCSGLTSLDVSGFNTAKVTNISYMFDTCSGLTSLDVSGFNTAQVTNMSSMFDNCSGLTSLDLGSFDTGEVTNMESMFRNCSSLRSLDLTNFDTADVTNMRYMFYNCQNLGTMYDNFDTGNVTDMSFMFYGCSRFVWARFDYYDTAKVTNMNYMFAQCSALRVLDIGGFDVSNVKFMSSMFSGCRQLYSIFVNENWDTGNVQSSDSMFNLCSNLVGELDFKYDSNYTDLTYAKINTSTVDGYFSSADSWLHNIQMLPIDVTSITFDYSFNQSSVINNASNYEITEVKTGIYRYINADKTQAYFLSNGDIEIDNCLNLFKYRTAMNNLVLNNFHTDGVTNMSALFEYCSGLTSINWGNIDTSSVVDMSRMFYGCSKLTSIDLSRINTSKVTNMSALFEFCSGLTSINWGNIDTSSVVDMSSMFNGCSSLTELDISKFNTVNVTAMSSMFGGCLGLTKIIGLDSDTFVTSNVDAMAYMFRDCSKLTSIDLSNFNTSKVTSMIYMFSGCSGLTELDLSSFNTSNVKGNSSASAMVGMFEECSKLKTIYVGDGWNTEGVTLGASWKMFYNCKSLVGGNGTVYNSSYINKTYAVVDTPETPGYLTYKAYVA
;
A
#
# COMPACT_ATOMS: atom_id res chain seq x y z
N MET A 1 -33.09 -71.55 -47.52
CA MET A 1 -32.60 -71.02 -48.82
C MET A 1 -33.63 -70.17 -49.59
N ILE A 2 -34.71 -69.65 -48.96
CA ILE A 2 -35.69 -68.71 -49.57
C ILE A 2 -35.87 -67.45 -48.68
N TRP A 3 -34.88 -67.13 -47.83
CA TRP A 3 -34.93 -65.95 -46.95
C TRP A 3 -33.85 -64.89 -47.21
N GLU A 4 -33.07 -65.06 -48.29
CA GLU A 4 -32.07 -64.08 -48.74
C GLU A 4 -32.39 -63.39 -50.07
N LYS A 5 -33.43 -63.82 -50.81
CA LYS A 5 -33.87 -63.15 -52.05
C LYS A 5 -35.01 -62.13 -51.86
N THR A 6 -35.66 -62.09 -50.70
CA THR A 6 -36.75 -61.12 -50.42
C THR A 6 -36.26 -59.82 -49.78
N ARG A 7 -35.03 -59.76 -49.23
CA ARG A 7 -34.47 -58.57 -48.57
C ARG A 7 -33.87 -57.54 -49.54
N LYS A 8 -33.47 -57.96 -50.77
CA LYS A 8 -32.94 -57.07 -51.83
C LYS A 8 -34.03 -56.37 -52.67
N ILE A 9 -35.29 -56.81 -52.62
CA ILE A 9 -36.38 -56.22 -53.40
C ILE A 9 -37.09 -55.07 -52.65
N ILE A 10 -37.11 -55.09 -51.31
CA ILE A 10 -37.78 -54.03 -50.51
C ILE A 10 -36.93 -52.73 -50.45
N TYR A 11 -35.59 -52.80 -50.44
CA TYR A 11 -34.74 -51.61 -50.42
C TYR A 11 -34.62 -50.88 -51.76
N THR A 12 -34.82 -51.57 -52.89
CA THR A 12 -34.88 -50.94 -54.22
C THR A 12 -36.22 -50.24 -54.46
N PHE A 13 -37.32 -50.70 -53.83
CA PHE A 13 -38.64 -50.07 -53.96
C PHE A 13 -38.85 -48.83 -53.08
N LEU A 14 -38.17 -48.70 -51.92
CA LEU A 14 -38.25 -47.47 -51.11
C LEU A 14 -37.36 -46.33 -51.65
N TYR A 15 -36.26 -46.62 -52.36
CA TYR A 15 -35.39 -45.57 -52.90
C TYR A 15 -35.88 -44.98 -54.24
N CYS A 16 -36.62 -45.75 -55.05
CA CYS A 16 -37.27 -45.22 -56.26
C CYS A 16 -38.60 -44.48 -55.98
N SER A 17 -39.14 -44.56 -54.77
CA SER A 17 -40.40 -43.88 -54.40
C SER A 17 -40.20 -42.49 -53.77
N LEU A 18 -38.98 -42.12 -53.36
CA LEU A 18 -38.68 -40.79 -52.82
C LEU A 18 -38.17 -39.79 -53.88
N ILE A 19 -37.63 -40.27 -55.00
CA ILE A 19 -37.17 -39.41 -56.12
C ILE A 19 -38.33 -39.07 -57.08
N ALA A 20 -39.43 -39.83 -57.09
CA ALA A 20 -40.59 -39.61 -57.96
C ALA A 20 -41.70 -38.72 -57.36
N ILE A 21 -41.55 -38.19 -56.14
CA ILE A 21 -42.51 -37.24 -55.54
C ILE A 21 -42.08 -35.77 -55.75
N CYS A 22 -40.82 -35.50 -56.12
CA CYS A 22 -40.35 -34.13 -56.41
C CYS A 22 -40.30 -33.77 -57.90
N MET A 23 -40.50 -34.72 -58.81
CA MET A 23 -40.55 -34.46 -60.25
C MET A 23 -41.84 -34.99 -60.84
N GLY A 24 -42.89 -34.16 -60.91
CA GLY A 24 -44.12 -34.64 -61.53
C GLY A 24 -45.39 -33.80 -61.52
N MET A 25 -45.38 -32.46 -61.36
CA MET A 25 -46.49 -31.62 -61.86
C MET A 25 -45.95 -30.24 -62.31
N GLY A 26 -45.84 -30.04 -63.63
CA GLY A 26 -45.57 -28.73 -64.26
C GLY A 26 -46.72 -27.75 -64.02
N ILE A 27 -46.54 -26.43 -64.24
CA ILE A 27 -46.66 -25.81 -65.57
C ILE A 27 -46.21 -24.33 -65.53
N PHE A 28 -45.32 -24.00 -66.47
CA PHE A 28 -45.12 -22.78 -67.30
C PHE A 28 -44.83 -21.36 -66.75
N ALA A 29 -43.71 -20.84 -67.29
CA ALA A 29 -43.54 -19.61 -68.08
C ALA A 29 -43.11 -18.29 -67.42
N LEU A 30 -41.90 -17.86 -67.84
CA LEU A 30 -41.50 -16.53 -68.31
C LEU A 30 -42.02 -15.30 -67.56
N SER A 31 -41.09 -14.56 -66.93
CA SER A 31 -40.76 -13.22 -67.43
C SER A 31 -39.45 -12.71 -66.82
N SER A 32 -38.68 -12.05 -67.69
CA SER A 32 -37.57 -11.16 -67.40
C SER A 32 -38.00 -10.00 -66.50
N GLY A 33 -37.15 -9.61 -65.53
CA GLY A 33 -37.34 -8.35 -64.81
C GLY A 33 -36.60 -8.29 -63.50
N SER A 34 -35.52 -7.53 -63.50
CA SER A 34 -34.65 -7.18 -62.38
C SER A 34 -35.34 -6.58 -61.13
N VAL A 35 -34.64 -6.74 -59.98
CA VAL A 35 -34.49 -5.83 -58.82
C VAL A 35 -35.14 -6.23 -57.47
N ASN A 36 -34.24 -6.41 -56.49
CA ASN A 36 -34.28 -6.24 -55.02
C ASN A 36 -35.36 -6.91 -54.15
N GLY A 37 -34.88 -7.62 -53.13
CA GLY A 37 -35.62 -7.83 -51.88
C GLY A 37 -34.99 -8.88 -50.98
N TYR A 38 -34.23 -8.44 -49.98
CA TYR A 38 -33.77 -9.24 -48.83
C TYR A 38 -34.97 -9.87 -48.10
N ILE A 39 -34.95 -11.18 -47.84
CA ILE A 39 -35.60 -11.79 -46.66
C ILE A 39 -34.74 -12.97 -46.16
N ASN A 40 -34.12 -12.77 -45.00
CA ASN A 40 -33.59 -13.81 -44.11
C ASN A 40 -34.76 -14.39 -43.31
N ILE A 41 -34.96 -15.71 -43.25
CA ILE A 41 -35.50 -16.40 -42.06
C ILE A 41 -34.88 -17.81 -41.94
N TYR A 42 -34.35 -18.07 -40.74
CA TYR A 42 -33.78 -19.29 -40.16
C TYR A 42 -34.72 -20.51 -40.16
N TYR A 43 -34.17 -21.74 -40.10
CA TYR A 43 -34.61 -22.78 -39.14
C TYR A 43 -33.58 -23.91 -38.99
N GLU A 44 -33.30 -24.27 -37.73
CA GLU A 44 -32.47 -25.37 -37.24
C GLU A 44 -33.07 -26.77 -37.50
N ALA A 45 -32.23 -27.82 -37.57
CA ALA A 45 -32.13 -28.86 -36.53
C ALA A 45 -31.70 -30.26 -37.05
N ALA A 46 -30.85 -30.90 -36.21
CA ALA A 46 -30.89 -32.30 -35.78
C ALA A 46 -30.09 -33.41 -36.54
N ASN A 47 -29.03 -33.86 -35.84
CA ASN A 47 -28.68 -35.26 -35.49
C ASN A 47 -28.73 -36.38 -36.55
N LEU A 48 -27.55 -36.83 -36.98
CA LEU A 48 -27.28 -38.21 -37.42
C LEU A 48 -25.88 -38.68 -36.91
N PRO A 49 -25.67 -39.98 -36.63
CA PRO A 49 -24.57 -40.46 -35.80
C PRO A 49 -23.21 -40.55 -36.51
N VAL A 50 -22.16 -40.23 -35.75
CA VAL A 50 -20.74 -40.42 -36.08
C VAL A 50 -20.42 -41.91 -36.17
N ILE A 51 -19.93 -42.38 -37.32
CA ILE A 51 -19.28 -43.67 -37.46
C ILE A 51 -17.77 -43.44 -37.25
N THR A 52 -17.20 -44.00 -36.19
CA THR A 52 -15.78 -43.84 -35.86
C THR A 52 -14.86 -44.70 -36.76
N GLN A 53 -13.66 -44.19 -37.00
CA GLN A 53 -12.59 -44.74 -37.86
C GLN A 53 -12.13 -46.17 -37.49
N SER A 54 -12.42 -46.63 -36.27
CA SER A 54 -12.15 -48.00 -35.84
C SER A 54 -13.01 -49.05 -36.55
N THR A 55 -14.18 -48.67 -37.07
CA THR A 55 -15.10 -49.59 -37.78
C THR A 55 -14.74 -49.75 -39.27
N PHE A 56 -14.01 -48.79 -39.84
CA PHE A 56 -13.56 -48.82 -41.23
C PHE A 56 -12.34 -49.73 -41.42
N THR A 57 -11.49 -49.83 -40.39
CA THR A 57 -10.21 -50.56 -40.47
C THR A 57 -10.36 -52.08 -40.27
N SER A 58 -11.52 -52.58 -39.83
CA SER A 58 -11.76 -54.03 -39.68
C SER A 58 -12.37 -54.71 -40.92
N LEU A 59 -12.73 -53.97 -41.97
CA LEU A 59 -13.39 -54.52 -43.17
C LEU A 59 -12.46 -54.72 -44.38
N PHE A 60 -11.23 -54.21 -44.36
CA PHE A 60 -10.34 -54.19 -45.54
C PHE A 60 -8.88 -54.59 -45.23
N LYS A 61 -8.67 -55.65 -44.44
CA LYS A 61 -7.32 -56.10 -44.09
C LYS A 61 -6.62 -57.00 -45.13
N ASP A 62 -7.30 -57.41 -46.21
CA ASP A 62 -6.78 -58.43 -47.15
C ASP A 62 -6.89 -58.08 -48.65
N TYR A 63 -6.61 -56.83 -49.08
CA TYR A 63 -6.48 -56.53 -50.52
C TYR A 63 -5.36 -55.53 -50.80
N SER A 64 -4.20 -56.05 -51.19
CA SER A 64 -3.01 -55.28 -51.60
C SER A 64 -2.91 -55.01 -53.11
N ASP A 65 -3.94 -55.29 -53.92
CA ASP A 65 -3.85 -55.22 -55.40
C ASP A 65 -5.03 -54.51 -56.09
N VAL A 66 -5.33 -53.26 -55.72
CA VAL A 66 -6.25 -52.41 -56.53
C VAL A 66 -5.78 -50.95 -56.55
N THR A 67 -4.61 -50.70 -57.14
CA THR A 67 -4.06 -49.35 -57.36
C THR A 67 -4.26 -48.81 -58.78
N GLU A 68 -4.97 -49.51 -59.69
CA GLU A 68 -5.02 -49.12 -61.11
C GLU A 68 -6.43 -48.89 -61.71
N ILE A 69 -7.52 -48.84 -60.93
CA ILE A 69 -8.90 -48.60 -61.47
C ILE A 69 -9.66 -47.50 -60.69
N ILE A 70 -8.97 -46.51 -60.13
CA ILE A 70 -9.62 -45.32 -59.55
C ILE A 70 -8.91 -44.04 -60.05
N PHE A 71 -8.68 -43.95 -61.36
CA PHE A 71 -8.34 -42.68 -62.02
C PHE A 71 -9.54 -42.03 -62.74
N ASP A 72 -10.72 -42.68 -62.75
CA ASP A 72 -11.83 -42.29 -63.63
C ASP A 72 -13.09 -41.76 -62.92
N LYS A 73 -13.03 -41.45 -61.62
CA LYS A 73 -14.21 -40.94 -60.87
C LYS A 73 -14.13 -39.49 -60.38
N TYR A 74 -13.05 -38.77 -60.69
CA TYR A 74 -12.90 -37.34 -60.37
C TYR A 74 -13.18 -36.39 -61.55
N THR A 75 -13.63 -36.92 -62.69
CA THR A 75 -14.00 -36.14 -63.87
C THR A 75 -15.39 -35.48 -63.81
N SER A 76 -16.18 -35.69 -62.75
CA SER A 76 -17.56 -35.18 -62.68
C SER A 76 -17.70 -33.69 -62.33
N VAL A 77 -16.62 -32.90 -62.35
CA VAL A 77 -16.68 -31.42 -62.33
C VAL A 77 -16.59 -30.83 -63.75
N PHE A 78 -16.27 -31.64 -64.76
CA PHE A 78 -16.17 -31.18 -66.15
C PHE A 78 -17.52 -31.10 -66.90
N ASP A 79 -18.62 -31.55 -66.31
CA ASP A 79 -19.92 -31.66 -67.02
C ASP A 79 -20.69 -30.33 -67.20
N LYS A 80 -20.05 -29.18 -66.95
CA LYS A 80 -20.58 -27.84 -67.29
C LYS A 80 -19.57 -26.95 -68.01
N SER A 81 -18.62 -27.53 -68.76
CA SER A 81 -17.78 -26.74 -69.67
C SER A 81 -18.49 -26.46 -71.00
N TYR A 82 -18.51 -25.21 -71.45
CA TYR A 82 -18.72 -24.88 -72.87
C TYR A 82 -17.37 -24.52 -73.47
N ILE A 83 -17.13 -24.94 -74.72
CA ILE A 83 -15.90 -24.63 -75.44
C ILE A 83 -16.05 -23.22 -76.00
N ASP A 84 -15.18 -22.28 -75.61
CA ASP A 84 -15.20 -20.93 -76.17
C ASP A 84 -14.72 -20.91 -77.64
N GLU A 85 -14.82 -19.76 -78.29
CA GLU A 85 -14.47 -19.56 -79.70
C GLU A 85 -12.98 -19.82 -80.02
N THR A 86 -12.14 -20.08 -79.00
CA THR A 86 -10.71 -20.40 -79.12
C THR A 86 -10.39 -21.88 -78.87
N GLY A 87 -11.39 -22.72 -78.57
CA GLY A 87 -11.20 -24.15 -78.35
C GLY A 87 -10.81 -24.55 -76.92
N LYS A 88 -10.93 -23.64 -75.94
CA LYS A 88 -10.67 -23.92 -74.51
C LYS A 88 -11.96 -24.29 -73.76
N ASN A 89 -11.89 -25.30 -72.89
CA ASN A 89 -12.99 -25.66 -71.98
C ASN A 89 -13.17 -24.57 -70.90
N VAL A 90 -14.31 -23.87 -70.88
CA VAL A 90 -14.62 -22.84 -69.89
C VAL A 90 -15.80 -23.28 -69.02
N LEU A 91 -15.61 -23.27 -67.69
CA LEU A 91 -16.67 -23.55 -66.71
C LEU A 91 -17.80 -22.50 -66.84
N ALA A 92 -19.07 -22.92 -66.84
CA ALA A 92 -20.21 -22.00 -66.96
C ALA A 92 -20.20 -20.90 -65.87
N GLY A 93 -20.05 -19.64 -66.27
CA GLY A 93 -19.95 -18.47 -65.38
C GLY A 93 -18.51 -18.05 -65.02
N ALA A 94 -17.50 -18.69 -65.61
CA ALA A 94 -16.09 -18.36 -65.37
C ALA A 94 -15.58 -17.22 -66.27
N SER A 95 -14.77 -16.32 -65.71
CA SER A 95 -14.03 -15.29 -66.45
C SER A 95 -12.53 -15.63 -66.44
N ALA A 96 -11.91 -15.71 -67.62
CA ALA A 96 -10.48 -15.94 -67.73
C ALA A 96 -9.70 -14.71 -67.21
N VAL A 97 -8.71 -14.94 -66.36
CA VAL A 97 -7.84 -13.91 -65.77
C VAL A 97 -6.39 -14.40 -65.83
N LYS A 98 -5.46 -13.46 -66.01
CA LYS A 98 -4.03 -13.71 -65.90
C LYS A 98 -3.58 -13.39 -64.48
N VAL A 99 -2.95 -14.35 -63.81
CA VAL A 99 -2.23 -14.12 -62.56
C VAL A 99 -0.80 -13.72 -62.95
N ASP A 100 -0.46 -12.44 -62.77
CA ASP A 100 0.86 -11.89 -63.09
C ASP A 100 1.69 -11.77 -61.81
N ASP A 101 2.96 -12.14 -61.90
CA ASP A 101 4.00 -11.93 -60.88
C ASP A 101 5.04 -11.01 -61.53
N ASP A 102 5.02 -9.73 -61.14
CA ASP A 102 6.05 -8.69 -61.31
C ASP A 102 6.94 -8.74 -62.60
N GLY A 103 6.39 -9.19 -63.74
CA GLY A 103 7.10 -9.23 -65.04
C GLY A 103 7.17 -10.57 -65.78
N TYR A 104 6.41 -11.60 -65.42
CA TYR A 104 6.31 -12.86 -66.21
C TYR A 104 5.05 -12.91 -67.11
N ALA A 105 5.07 -13.79 -68.12
CA ALA A 105 3.86 -14.09 -68.89
C ALA A 105 2.84 -14.77 -67.96
N GLY A 106 1.79 -14.03 -67.56
CA GLY A 106 0.87 -14.46 -66.50
C GLY A 106 0.29 -15.86 -66.68
N ILE A 107 0.02 -16.52 -65.55
CA ILE A 107 -0.58 -17.86 -65.49
C ILE A 107 -2.07 -17.77 -65.82
N ASP A 108 -2.53 -18.68 -66.68
CA ASP A 108 -3.96 -18.81 -67.00
C ASP A 108 -4.74 -19.29 -65.76
N ALA A 109 -5.70 -18.47 -65.32
CA ALA A 109 -6.61 -18.78 -64.22
C ALA A 109 -8.06 -18.38 -64.56
N TYR A 110 -9.00 -18.87 -63.77
CA TYR A 110 -10.43 -18.64 -63.97
C TYR A 110 -11.11 -18.17 -62.69
N HIS A 111 -11.84 -17.06 -62.78
CA HIS A 111 -12.70 -16.56 -61.71
C HIS A 111 -14.12 -17.10 -61.84
N ILE A 112 -14.69 -17.63 -60.76
CA ILE A 112 -16.13 -17.90 -60.62
C ILE A 112 -16.60 -17.18 -59.35
N GLY A 113 -17.21 -16.00 -59.52
CA GLY A 113 -17.50 -15.11 -58.39
C GLY A 113 -16.21 -14.76 -57.62
N THR A 114 -16.18 -15.06 -56.32
CA THR A 114 -15.03 -14.84 -55.44
C THR A 114 -14.09 -16.06 -55.34
N SER A 115 -14.27 -17.09 -56.18
CA SER A 115 -13.36 -18.24 -56.27
C SER A 115 -12.39 -18.09 -57.45
N LEU A 116 -11.12 -18.37 -57.22
CA LEU A 116 -10.07 -18.41 -58.25
C LEU A 116 -9.58 -19.85 -58.45
N TYR A 117 -9.60 -20.32 -59.68
CA TYR A 117 -9.12 -21.64 -60.07
C TYR A 117 -7.93 -21.51 -61.01
N VAL A 118 -6.77 -22.00 -60.60
CA VAL A 118 -5.58 -22.14 -61.46
C VAL A 118 -5.58 -23.56 -61.99
N MET A 119 -6.03 -23.73 -63.23
CA MET A 119 -6.21 -25.05 -63.83
C MET A 119 -6.03 -25.00 -65.34
N SER A 120 -5.41 -26.04 -65.91
CA SER A 120 -5.23 -26.21 -67.35
C SER A 120 -5.30 -27.69 -67.73
N PRO A 121 -5.79 -28.03 -68.95
CA PRO A 121 -5.72 -29.39 -69.50
C PRO A 121 -4.28 -29.91 -69.61
N THR A 122 -3.31 -29.01 -69.77
CA THR A 122 -1.87 -29.31 -69.74
C THR A 122 -1.27 -28.76 -68.45
N GLN A 123 -0.16 -29.33 -68.01
CA GLN A 123 0.53 -28.90 -66.79
C GLN A 123 0.90 -27.40 -66.84
N ILE A 124 0.67 -26.66 -65.74
CA ILE A 124 1.01 -25.24 -65.62
C ILE A 124 2.35 -25.10 -64.90
N GLU A 125 3.40 -24.67 -65.59
CA GLU A 125 4.71 -24.40 -64.97
C GLU A 125 4.69 -23.05 -64.24
N PHE A 126 5.02 -23.09 -62.95
CA PHE A 126 5.15 -21.88 -62.14
C PHE A 126 6.55 -21.26 -62.36
N PRO A 127 6.69 -19.92 -62.28
CA PRO A 127 7.98 -19.27 -62.35
C PRO A 127 8.87 -19.66 -61.15
N LYS A 128 10.19 -19.60 -61.33
CA LYS A 128 11.17 -19.93 -60.26
C LYS A 128 10.96 -19.14 -58.95
N SER A 129 10.43 -17.93 -59.06
CA SER A 129 9.99 -17.12 -57.93
C SER A 129 8.48 -16.95 -58.05
N CYS A 130 7.73 -17.29 -57.00
CA CYS A 130 6.28 -17.07 -56.86
C CYS A 130 5.98 -16.00 -55.81
N ARG A 131 6.90 -15.04 -55.69
CA ARG A 131 6.86 -13.99 -54.70
C ARG A 131 5.59 -13.15 -54.90
N ASN A 132 4.81 -12.98 -53.83
CA ASN A 132 3.57 -12.19 -53.85
C ASN A 132 2.51 -12.61 -54.90
N MET A 133 2.59 -13.80 -55.50
CA MET A 133 1.82 -14.18 -56.70
C MET A 133 0.29 -14.05 -56.54
N PHE A 134 -0.25 -14.40 -55.37
CA PHE A 134 -1.66 -14.25 -54.98
C PHE A 134 -1.80 -13.28 -53.81
N SER A 135 -0.93 -12.28 -53.73
CA SER A 135 -0.89 -11.36 -52.61
C SER A 135 -1.70 -10.09 -52.84
N THR A 136 -2.26 -9.57 -51.76
CA THR A 136 -2.85 -8.22 -51.74
C THR A 136 -1.82 -7.10 -51.89
N THR A 137 -0.53 -7.39 -51.73
CA THR A 137 0.54 -6.40 -51.98
C THR A 137 0.69 -6.06 -53.46
N THR A 138 0.45 -7.04 -54.32
CA THR A 138 0.47 -6.88 -55.79
C THR A 138 -0.92 -6.61 -56.33
N ASN A 139 -1.97 -7.21 -55.75
CA ASN A 139 -3.35 -6.99 -56.16
C ASN A 139 -4.35 -6.99 -54.99
N ALA A 140 -4.80 -5.80 -54.60
CA ALA A 140 -5.76 -5.62 -53.50
C ALA A 140 -7.09 -6.40 -53.68
N ASN A 141 -7.48 -6.76 -54.91
CA ASN A 141 -8.71 -7.53 -55.14
C ASN A 141 -8.63 -8.97 -54.60
N TYR A 142 -7.43 -9.51 -54.37
CA TYR A 142 -7.27 -10.84 -53.77
C TYR A 142 -7.77 -10.89 -52.31
N ALA A 143 -7.93 -9.75 -51.64
CA ALA A 143 -8.57 -9.68 -50.32
C ALA A 143 -10.03 -10.19 -50.33
N ASN A 144 -10.71 -10.14 -51.50
CA ASN A 144 -12.10 -10.55 -51.67
C ASN A 144 -12.26 -12.03 -52.06
N LEU A 145 -11.16 -12.73 -52.36
CA LEU A 145 -11.22 -14.13 -52.74
C LEU A 145 -11.60 -14.99 -51.54
N THR A 146 -12.59 -15.87 -51.72
CA THR A 146 -13.04 -16.83 -50.70
C THR A 146 -12.47 -18.23 -50.93
N ARG A 147 -12.01 -18.52 -52.15
CA ARG A 147 -11.41 -19.81 -52.52
C ARG A 147 -10.30 -19.61 -53.53
N ILE A 148 -9.19 -20.33 -53.34
CA ILE A 148 -8.15 -20.53 -54.34
C ILE A 148 -7.90 -22.03 -54.47
N GLU A 149 -7.92 -22.56 -55.68
CA GLU A 149 -7.58 -23.96 -55.96
C GLU A 149 -6.48 -24.03 -57.03
N LEU A 150 -5.35 -24.65 -56.67
CA LEU A 150 -4.27 -24.98 -57.59
C LEU A 150 -4.44 -26.43 -58.05
N ASN A 151 -4.64 -26.65 -59.34
CA ASN A 151 -4.82 -27.98 -59.93
C ASN A 151 -3.86 -28.17 -61.11
N ASN A 152 -3.13 -29.27 -61.13
CA ASN A 152 -2.20 -29.64 -62.22
C ASN A 152 -1.05 -28.62 -62.44
N VAL A 153 -0.49 -28.11 -61.34
CA VAL A 153 0.64 -27.16 -61.35
C VAL A 153 1.98 -27.91 -61.27
N TYR A 154 3.02 -27.39 -61.94
CA TYR A 154 4.41 -27.87 -61.84
C TYR A 154 5.24 -26.81 -61.13
N THR A 155 5.67 -27.15 -59.92
CA THR A 155 6.36 -26.23 -59.00
C THR A 155 7.76 -26.72 -58.61
N THR A 156 8.25 -27.79 -59.25
CA THR A 156 9.58 -28.37 -58.94
C THR A 156 10.74 -27.42 -59.18
N ASN A 157 10.58 -26.40 -60.04
CA ASN A 157 11.57 -25.36 -60.33
C ASN A 157 11.48 -24.15 -59.37
N VAL A 158 10.44 -24.08 -58.52
CA VAL A 158 10.17 -22.96 -57.61
C VAL A 158 11.15 -22.97 -56.45
N THR A 159 11.76 -21.82 -56.18
CA THR A 159 12.76 -21.64 -55.11
C THR A 159 12.35 -20.57 -54.08
N ASP A 160 11.36 -19.74 -54.39
CA ASP A 160 10.90 -18.62 -53.55
C ASP A 160 9.36 -18.58 -53.54
N MET A 161 8.75 -18.71 -52.36
CA MET A 161 7.30 -18.61 -52.13
C MET A 161 6.95 -17.47 -51.14
N TYR A 162 7.83 -16.49 -51.01
CA TYR A 162 7.63 -15.33 -50.14
C TYR A 162 6.26 -14.67 -50.37
N SER A 163 5.48 -14.49 -49.30
CA SER A 163 4.19 -13.77 -49.33
C SER A 163 3.18 -14.28 -50.38
N MET A 164 3.29 -15.52 -50.86
CA MET A 164 2.53 -16.01 -52.01
C MET A 164 1.02 -15.77 -51.89
N PHE A 165 0.41 -15.94 -50.70
CA PHE A 165 -1.01 -15.71 -50.44
C PHE A 165 -1.27 -14.56 -49.44
N ARG A 166 -0.30 -13.67 -49.24
CA ARG A 166 -0.36 -12.67 -48.17
C ARG A 166 -1.56 -11.72 -48.30
N GLY A 167 -2.31 -11.59 -47.21
CA GLY A 167 -3.43 -10.66 -47.03
C GLY A 167 -4.74 -11.10 -47.67
N CYS A 168 -4.84 -12.35 -48.13
CA CYS A 168 -6.09 -12.94 -48.61
C CYS A 168 -7.08 -13.17 -47.45
N SER A 169 -7.55 -12.10 -46.82
CA SER A 169 -8.27 -12.12 -45.55
C SER A 169 -9.66 -12.75 -45.63
N SER A 170 -10.29 -12.78 -46.80
CA SER A 170 -11.58 -13.46 -47.02
C SER A 170 -11.44 -14.94 -47.40
N LEU A 171 -10.22 -15.44 -47.56
CA LEU A 171 -9.95 -16.79 -48.08
C LEU A 171 -10.37 -17.84 -47.04
N GLN A 172 -11.36 -18.66 -47.39
CA GLN A 172 -11.90 -19.73 -46.53
C GLN A 172 -11.37 -21.10 -46.95
N THR A 173 -11.10 -21.30 -48.25
CA THR A 173 -10.60 -22.56 -48.80
C THR A 173 -9.36 -22.29 -49.64
N LEU A 174 -8.24 -22.92 -49.28
CA LEU A 174 -7.04 -22.97 -50.10
C LEU A 174 -6.68 -24.42 -50.37
N LYS A 175 -6.68 -24.83 -51.64
CA LYS A 175 -6.24 -26.17 -52.05
C LYS A 175 -4.89 -26.10 -52.76
N LEU A 176 -3.92 -26.81 -52.20
CA LEU A 176 -2.52 -26.84 -52.65
C LEU A 176 -2.14 -28.19 -53.27
N THR A 177 -3.11 -28.91 -53.83
CA THR A 177 -2.89 -30.26 -54.40
C THR A 177 -1.86 -30.22 -55.53
N GLY A 178 -0.76 -30.98 -55.38
CA GLY A 178 0.30 -31.06 -56.39
C GLY A 178 1.33 -29.93 -56.34
N VAL A 179 1.33 -29.09 -55.29
CA VAL A 179 2.42 -28.15 -55.02
C VAL A 179 3.61 -28.93 -54.46
N ASP A 180 4.74 -28.92 -55.18
CA ASP A 180 6.03 -29.44 -54.77
C ASP A 180 6.88 -28.30 -54.19
N THR A 181 7.30 -28.46 -52.94
CA THR A 181 8.12 -27.48 -52.22
C THR A 181 9.58 -27.89 -52.07
N THR A 182 10.02 -29.01 -52.66
CA THR A 182 11.33 -29.63 -52.44
C THR A 182 12.50 -28.65 -52.65
N ASN A 183 12.40 -27.73 -53.62
CA ASN A 183 13.45 -26.76 -53.94
C ASN A 183 13.22 -25.36 -53.35
N VAL A 184 12.15 -25.17 -52.56
CA VAL A 184 11.81 -23.87 -51.98
C VAL A 184 12.76 -23.53 -50.83
N THR A 185 13.27 -22.30 -50.84
CA THR A 185 14.24 -21.80 -49.85
C THR A 185 13.70 -20.69 -48.94
N ASP A 186 12.61 -20.02 -49.34
CA ASP A 186 11.95 -18.95 -48.57
C ASP A 186 10.42 -19.15 -48.63
N MET A 187 9.81 -19.32 -47.45
CA MET A 187 8.36 -19.41 -47.25
C MET A 187 7.84 -18.31 -46.31
N SER A 188 8.65 -17.29 -46.05
CA SER A 188 8.26 -16.22 -45.15
C SER A 188 7.00 -15.50 -45.65
N TYR A 189 6.12 -15.15 -44.71
CA TYR A 189 4.83 -14.50 -44.98
C TYR A 189 3.85 -15.26 -45.90
N MET A 190 4.11 -16.52 -46.27
CA MET A 190 3.36 -17.22 -47.33
C MET A 190 1.83 -17.18 -47.14
N PHE A 191 1.33 -17.37 -45.91
CA PHE A 191 -0.09 -17.32 -45.56
C PHE A 191 -0.45 -16.16 -44.62
N HIS A 192 0.41 -15.14 -44.54
CA HIS A 192 0.24 -14.03 -43.61
C HIS A 192 -1.09 -13.28 -43.83
N ASN A 193 -1.88 -13.12 -42.77
CA ASN A 193 -3.22 -12.51 -42.73
C ASN A 193 -4.28 -13.21 -43.62
N CYS A 194 -4.16 -14.52 -43.84
CA CYS A 194 -5.25 -15.33 -44.36
C CYS A 194 -6.27 -15.67 -43.24
N SER A 195 -6.87 -14.65 -42.63
CA SER A 195 -7.62 -14.75 -41.36
C SER A 195 -8.95 -15.51 -41.44
N SER A 196 -9.50 -15.72 -42.64
CA SER A 196 -10.73 -16.50 -42.82
C SER A 196 -10.50 -18.00 -43.05
N LEU A 197 -9.25 -18.47 -43.16
CA LEU A 197 -8.96 -19.89 -43.37
C LEU A 197 -9.38 -20.67 -42.13
N THR A 198 -10.23 -21.67 -42.31
CA THR A 198 -10.64 -22.58 -41.21
C THR A 198 -9.78 -23.84 -41.15
N SER A 199 -9.23 -24.25 -42.30
CA SER A 199 -8.28 -25.35 -42.41
C SER A 199 -7.25 -25.03 -43.49
N LEU A 200 -6.06 -25.57 -43.32
CA LEU A 200 -4.95 -25.43 -44.26
C LEU A 200 -4.11 -26.71 -44.21
N ASP A 201 -4.03 -27.42 -45.33
CA ASP A 201 -3.22 -28.64 -45.44
C ASP A 201 -1.82 -28.28 -45.96
N VAL A 202 -0.82 -28.40 -45.09
CA VAL A 202 0.61 -28.27 -45.41
C VAL A 202 1.39 -29.56 -45.14
N SER A 203 0.70 -30.66 -44.86
CA SER A 203 1.31 -31.94 -44.45
C SER A 203 2.24 -32.54 -45.52
N SER A 204 2.05 -32.15 -46.79
CA SER A 204 2.85 -32.60 -47.93
C SER A 204 4.08 -31.74 -48.24
N PHE A 205 4.31 -30.65 -47.51
CA PHE A 205 5.42 -29.73 -47.77
C PHE A 205 6.76 -30.36 -47.35
N ASP A 206 7.68 -30.55 -48.30
CA ASP A 206 9.10 -30.73 -48.02
C ASP A 206 9.73 -29.37 -47.71
N THR A 207 10.21 -29.20 -46.49
CA THR A 207 10.82 -27.96 -45.99
C THR A 207 12.33 -28.08 -45.77
N SER A 208 12.95 -29.20 -46.19
CA SER A 208 14.36 -29.50 -45.91
C SER A 208 15.37 -28.51 -46.51
N ASN A 209 14.97 -27.72 -47.51
CA ASN A 209 15.78 -26.66 -48.12
C ASN A 209 15.37 -25.24 -47.68
N VAL A 210 14.32 -25.11 -46.86
CA VAL A 210 13.81 -23.80 -46.43
C VAL A 210 14.75 -23.18 -45.40
N THR A 211 15.12 -21.93 -45.62
CA THR A 211 16.02 -21.16 -44.76
C THR A 211 15.31 -20.06 -43.97
N ASN A 212 14.08 -19.70 -44.35
CA ASN A 212 13.26 -18.69 -43.68
C ASN A 212 11.76 -19.06 -43.69
N MET A 213 11.13 -19.05 -42.52
CA MET A 213 9.69 -19.25 -42.31
C MET A 213 9.05 -18.14 -41.45
N SER A 214 9.74 -17.01 -41.31
CA SER A 214 9.25 -15.87 -40.52
C SER A 214 7.85 -15.47 -40.97
N TYR A 215 6.92 -15.27 -40.03
CA TYR A 215 5.54 -14.84 -40.29
C TYR A 215 4.69 -15.74 -41.20
N MET A 216 5.11 -16.97 -41.48
CA MET A 216 4.45 -17.84 -42.48
C MET A 216 2.94 -17.99 -42.26
N PHE A 217 2.49 -18.20 -41.01
CA PHE A 217 1.08 -18.36 -40.62
C PHE A 217 0.55 -17.19 -39.79
N PHE A 218 1.24 -16.05 -39.76
CA PHE A 218 0.84 -14.89 -38.99
C PHE A 218 -0.61 -14.49 -39.33
N GLY A 219 -1.49 -14.32 -38.35
CA GLY A 219 -2.86 -13.86 -38.56
C GLY A 219 -3.78 -14.87 -39.22
N CYS A 220 -3.44 -16.17 -39.24
CA CYS A 220 -4.36 -17.25 -39.60
C CYS A 220 -5.36 -17.53 -38.45
N GLU A 221 -6.19 -16.54 -38.13
CA GLU A 221 -7.00 -16.46 -36.89
C GLU A 221 -8.03 -17.60 -36.72
N LYS A 222 -8.59 -18.12 -37.81
CA LYS A 222 -9.65 -19.16 -37.79
C LYS A 222 -9.17 -20.59 -37.98
N VAL A 223 -7.86 -20.80 -38.20
CA VAL A 223 -7.32 -22.16 -38.35
C VAL A 223 -7.36 -22.84 -36.99
N THR A 224 -8.08 -23.96 -36.90
CA THR A 224 -8.26 -24.70 -35.64
C THR A 224 -7.23 -25.81 -35.44
N GLU A 225 -6.72 -26.36 -36.53
CA GLU A 225 -5.73 -27.44 -36.59
C GLU A 225 -4.76 -27.16 -37.75
N LEU A 226 -3.48 -27.43 -37.51
CA LEU A 226 -2.42 -27.26 -38.50
C LEU A 226 -1.34 -28.33 -38.27
N ASP A 227 -1.15 -29.21 -39.25
CA ASP A 227 -0.14 -30.27 -39.17
C ASP A 227 1.20 -29.77 -39.75
N VAL A 228 2.12 -29.41 -38.86
CA VAL A 228 3.51 -29.05 -39.19
C VAL A 228 4.52 -30.11 -38.75
N SER A 229 4.04 -31.30 -38.34
CA SER A 229 4.89 -32.34 -37.76
C SER A 229 5.95 -32.87 -38.74
N GLY A 230 5.68 -32.79 -40.05
CA GLY A 230 6.60 -33.17 -41.12
C GLY A 230 7.66 -32.12 -41.49
N PHE A 231 7.65 -30.93 -40.86
CA PHE A 231 8.58 -29.86 -41.23
C PHE A 231 10.01 -30.17 -40.77
N ASN A 232 10.99 -30.07 -41.68
CA ASN A 232 12.41 -30.12 -41.37
C ASN A 232 12.98 -28.70 -41.33
N THR A 233 13.25 -28.21 -40.13
CA THR A 233 13.69 -26.82 -39.93
C THR A 233 15.20 -26.65 -39.71
N SER A 234 16.00 -27.70 -39.94
CA SER A 234 17.46 -27.72 -39.68
C SER A 234 18.29 -26.72 -40.50
N GLN A 235 17.71 -26.20 -41.59
CA GLN A 235 18.32 -25.19 -42.46
C GLN A 235 17.89 -23.75 -42.13
N ILE A 236 16.93 -23.57 -41.23
CA ILE A 236 16.48 -22.24 -40.81
C ILE A 236 17.65 -21.54 -40.11
N LYS A 237 18.08 -20.41 -40.69
CA LYS A 237 19.22 -19.62 -40.22
C LYS A 237 18.97 -18.15 -40.53
N SER A 238 19.55 -17.27 -39.71
CA SER A 238 19.62 -15.86 -40.10
C SER A 238 20.68 -15.69 -41.19
N LEU A 239 20.26 -15.26 -42.38
CA LEU A 239 21.15 -14.85 -43.44
C LEU A 239 21.51 -13.38 -43.16
N SER A 240 22.77 -13.15 -42.81
CA SER A 240 23.31 -11.80 -42.56
C SER A 240 23.32 -11.00 -43.85
N TYR A 241 22.27 -10.26 -44.12
CA TYR A 241 22.25 -8.93 -44.74
C TYR A 241 20.77 -8.51 -44.80
N ILE A 242 20.36 -7.66 -43.84
CA ILE A 242 19.21 -6.74 -43.86
C ILE A 242 17.96 -7.09 -43.02
N THR A 243 17.52 -8.34 -42.82
CA THR A 243 16.56 -8.76 -41.75
C THR A 243 16.07 -10.17 -42.09
N ILE A 244 16.57 -11.21 -41.41
CA ILE A 244 16.05 -12.57 -41.58
C ILE A 244 15.92 -13.23 -40.21
N GLU A 245 14.66 -13.47 -39.86
CA GLU A 245 14.14 -13.71 -38.52
C GLU A 245 13.50 -15.11 -38.49
N GLY A 246 14.32 -16.16 -38.68
CA GLY A 246 13.89 -17.48 -39.17
C GLY A 246 12.57 -18.05 -38.65
N PHE A 247 12.25 -17.88 -37.36
CA PHE A 247 10.98 -18.32 -36.73
C PHE A 247 10.12 -17.18 -36.18
N LYS A 248 10.52 -15.92 -36.36
CA LYS A 248 9.83 -14.76 -35.80
C LYS A 248 8.37 -14.74 -36.24
N ALA A 249 7.51 -14.65 -35.23
CA ALA A 249 6.06 -14.54 -35.38
C ALA A 249 5.42 -15.58 -36.31
N MET A 250 6.02 -16.76 -36.47
CA MET A 250 5.58 -17.78 -37.43
C MET A 250 4.09 -18.15 -37.26
N PHE A 251 3.61 -18.30 -36.02
CA PHE A 251 2.22 -18.64 -35.69
C PHE A 251 1.50 -17.50 -34.95
N PHE A 252 2.03 -16.28 -35.00
CA PHE A 252 1.46 -15.17 -34.24
C PHE A 252 0.03 -14.86 -34.69
N ARG A 253 -0.92 -14.71 -33.76
CA ARG A 253 -2.38 -14.56 -34.00
C ARG A 253 -3.04 -15.75 -34.70
N CYS A 254 -2.50 -16.97 -34.57
CA CYS A 254 -3.26 -18.19 -34.80
C CYS A 254 -4.23 -18.46 -33.63
N SER A 255 -5.19 -17.56 -33.41
CA SER A 255 -5.98 -17.49 -32.17
C SER A 255 -6.94 -18.67 -31.94
N SER A 256 -7.36 -19.38 -32.99
CA SER A 256 -8.24 -20.55 -32.89
C SER A 256 -7.51 -21.89 -32.79
N LEU A 257 -6.17 -21.89 -32.85
CA LEU A 257 -5.36 -23.12 -32.80
C LEU A 257 -5.41 -23.71 -31.39
N THR A 258 -5.86 -24.96 -31.28
CA THR A 258 -6.07 -25.63 -29.97
C THR A 258 -4.90 -26.49 -29.52
N SER A 259 -4.15 -27.02 -30.49
CA SER A 259 -2.92 -27.80 -30.33
C SER A 259 -1.99 -27.58 -31.52
N LEU A 260 -0.69 -27.82 -31.33
CA LEU A 260 0.32 -27.74 -32.38
C LEU A 260 1.50 -28.65 -32.01
N ASP A 261 1.92 -29.51 -32.94
CA ASP A 261 3.11 -30.35 -32.76
C ASP A 261 4.33 -29.69 -33.41
N VAL A 262 5.24 -29.18 -32.57
CA VAL A 262 6.53 -28.58 -32.97
C VAL A 262 7.72 -29.42 -32.50
N SER A 263 7.51 -30.67 -32.10
CA SER A 263 8.55 -31.52 -31.49
C SER A 263 9.75 -31.78 -32.41
N ASN A 264 9.55 -31.75 -33.73
CA ASN A 264 10.59 -31.97 -34.74
C ASN A 264 11.36 -30.70 -35.14
N PHE A 265 11.05 -29.54 -34.56
CA PHE A 265 11.70 -28.29 -34.96
C PHE A 265 13.14 -28.20 -34.41
N ASP A 266 14.13 -28.11 -35.30
CA ASP A 266 15.50 -27.74 -34.96
C ASP A 266 15.62 -26.20 -34.90
N THR A 267 15.68 -25.67 -33.68
CA THR A 267 15.82 -24.22 -33.42
C THR A 267 17.24 -23.78 -33.11
N SER A 268 18.24 -24.68 -33.20
CA SER A 268 19.62 -24.46 -32.74
C SER A 268 20.35 -23.28 -33.38
N LYS A 269 19.92 -22.87 -34.58
CA LYS A 269 20.51 -21.78 -35.38
C LYS A 269 19.65 -20.51 -35.41
N ALA A 270 18.54 -20.46 -34.69
CA ALA A 270 17.63 -19.32 -34.68
C ALA A 270 18.14 -18.22 -33.74
N PRO A 271 18.45 -16.99 -34.21
CA PRO A 271 18.81 -15.89 -33.33
C PRO A 271 17.61 -15.09 -32.81
N ASP A 272 16.43 -15.26 -33.41
CA ASP A 272 15.19 -14.54 -33.07
C ASP A 272 14.01 -15.52 -33.13
N MET A 273 13.29 -15.63 -32.01
CA MET A 273 12.06 -16.41 -31.86
C MET A 273 10.92 -15.56 -31.29
N SER A 274 11.06 -14.23 -31.38
CA SER A 274 10.07 -13.31 -30.85
C SER A 274 8.71 -13.50 -31.51
N GLY A 275 7.66 -13.45 -30.70
CA GLY A 275 6.28 -13.62 -31.13
C GLY A 275 5.93 -14.99 -31.71
N MET A 276 6.79 -16.02 -31.68
CA MET A 276 6.56 -17.26 -32.44
C MET A 276 5.16 -17.86 -32.24
N PHE A 277 4.62 -17.83 -31.02
CA PHE A 277 3.27 -18.30 -30.65
C PHE A 277 2.37 -17.19 -30.06
N GLY A 278 2.76 -15.92 -30.21
CA GLY A 278 2.02 -14.81 -29.61
C GLY A 278 0.58 -14.74 -30.13
N TYR A 279 -0.40 -14.53 -29.27
CA TYR A 279 -1.84 -14.48 -29.53
C TYR A 279 -2.44 -15.81 -30.01
N CYS A 280 -1.79 -16.95 -29.75
CA CYS A 280 -2.41 -18.28 -29.84
C CYS A 280 -3.31 -18.55 -28.62
N SER A 281 -4.39 -17.77 -28.47
CA SER A 281 -5.21 -17.73 -27.25
C SER A 281 -6.00 -19.00 -26.95
N SER A 282 -6.25 -19.86 -27.94
CA SER A 282 -6.96 -21.15 -27.74
C SER A 282 -6.03 -22.32 -27.47
N LEU A 283 -4.71 -22.11 -27.48
CA LEU A 283 -3.73 -23.18 -27.30
C LEU A 283 -3.75 -23.65 -25.84
N THR A 284 -4.06 -24.93 -25.61
CA THR A 284 -4.23 -25.48 -24.25
C THR A 284 -2.97 -26.12 -23.69
N SER A 285 -2.10 -26.61 -24.57
CA SER A 285 -0.78 -27.18 -24.27
C SER A 285 0.14 -26.99 -25.48
N LEU A 286 1.45 -26.95 -25.22
CA LEU A 286 2.49 -26.85 -26.24
C LEU A 286 3.77 -27.50 -25.71
N ASP A 287 4.32 -28.45 -26.47
CA ASP A 287 5.61 -29.07 -26.15
C ASP A 287 6.74 -28.30 -26.85
N VAL A 288 7.56 -27.60 -26.05
CA VAL A 288 8.76 -26.88 -26.52
C VAL A 288 10.06 -27.49 -25.99
N SER A 289 10.01 -28.70 -25.42
CA SER A 289 11.16 -29.36 -24.80
C SER A 289 12.28 -29.69 -25.80
N GLY A 290 11.94 -29.84 -27.09
CA GLY A 290 12.89 -30.06 -28.18
C GLY A 290 13.66 -28.81 -28.63
N PHE A 291 13.31 -27.61 -28.14
CA PHE A 291 13.92 -26.37 -28.62
C PHE A 291 15.35 -26.18 -28.10
N SER A 292 16.27 -25.86 -29.01
CA SER A 292 17.63 -25.42 -28.68
C SER A 292 17.74 -23.90 -28.79
N THR A 293 17.66 -23.21 -27.66
CA THR A 293 17.61 -21.73 -27.61
C THR A 293 18.97 -21.05 -27.41
N SER A 294 20.08 -21.79 -27.44
CA SER A 294 21.45 -21.29 -27.15
C SER A 294 21.99 -20.22 -28.13
N SER A 295 21.31 -20.01 -29.26
CA SER A 295 21.62 -18.97 -30.25
C SER A 295 20.67 -17.77 -30.18
N VAL A 296 19.56 -17.89 -29.45
CA VAL A 296 18.48 -16.90 -29.43
C VAL A 296 18.91 -15.65 -28.65
N THR A 297 18.62 -14.48 -29.23
CA THR A 297 18.93 -13.16 -28.67
C THR A 297 17.67 -12.34 -28.35
N ASP A 298 16.54 -12.65 -28.98
CA ASP A 298 15.22 -12.03 -28.72
C ASP A 298 14.14 -13.12 -28.54
N MET A 299 13.48 -13.10 -27.38
CA MET A 299 12.35 -13.97 -27.02
C MET A 299 11.08 -13.15 -26.69
N SER A 300 11.07 -11.87 -27.05
CA SER A 300 9.95 -10.99 -26.74
C SER A 300 8.65 -11.50 -27.34
N GLN A 301 7.55 -11.38 -26.59
CA GLN A 301 6.21 -11.80 -27.02
C GLN A 301 6.05 -13.29 -27.41
N MET A 302 7.03 -14.16 -27.15
CA MET A 302 7.03 -15.54 -27.67
C MET A 302 5.76 -16.33 -27.37
N PHE A 303 5.20 -16.16 -26.16
CA PHE A 303 3.95 -16.78 -25.71
C PHE A 303 2.90 -15.75 -25.27
N ARG A 304 3.02 -14.49 -25.71
CA ARG A 304 2.07 -13.42 -25.35
C ARG A 304 0.64 -13.84 -25.66
N ASN A 305 -0.31 -13.64 -24.76
CA ASN A 305 -1.74 -13.94 -24.90
C ASN A 305 -2.02 -15.39 -25.35
N CYS A 306 -1.20 -16.33 -24.91
CA CYS A 306 -1.55 -17.76 -24.88
C CYS A 306 -2.42 -18.06 -23.64
N SER A 307 -3.56 -17.38 -23.53
CA SER A 307 -4.37 -17.32 -22.32
C SER A 307 -5.04 -18.64 -21.91
N SER A 308 -5.15 -19.62 -22.81
CA SER A 308 -5.66 -20.97 -22.50
C SER A 308 -4.57 -21.98 -22.11
N LEU A 309 -3.27 -21.61 -22.16
CA LEU A 309 -2.19 -22.52 -21.75
C LEU A 309 -2.29 -22.80 -20.26
N THR A 310 -2.43 -24.08 -19.90
CA THR A 310 -2.52 -24.52 -18.49
C THR A 310 -1.19 -24.94 -17.90
N SER A 311 -0.24 -25.35 -18.76
CA SER A 311 1.13 -25.68 -18.43
C SER A 311 2.05 -25.39 -19.61
N LEU A 312 3.32 -25.08 -19.33
CA LEU A 312 4.36 -24.84 -20.32
C LEU A 312 5.72 -25.16 -19.68
N ASP A 313 6.47 -26.09 -20.25
CA ASP A 313 7.81 -26.42 -19.78
C ASP A 313 8.86 -25.62 -20.56
N VAL A 314 9.47 -24.64 -19.90
CA VAL A 314 10.58 -23.82 -20.44
C VAL A 314 11.92 -24.10 -19.74
N SER A 315 11.98 -25.14 -18.90
CA SER A 315 13.18 -25.45 -18.09
C SER A 315 14.41 -25.79 -18.94
N GLY A 316 14.21 -26.27 -20.17
CA GLY A 316 15.27 -26.57 -21.14
C GLY A 316 15.86 -25.35 -21.85
N PHE A 317 15.31 -24.13 -21.65
CA PHE A 317 15.75 -22.96 -22.41
C PHE A 317 17.12 -22.45 -21.93
N ASN A 318 18.07 -22.33 -22.87
CA ASN A 318 19.32 -21.62 -22.64
C ASN A 318 19.17 -20.15 -23.04
N THR A 319 19.00 -19.28 -22.03
CA THR A 319 18.76 -17.85 -22.24
C THR A 319 20.01 -16.97 -22.13
N ALA A 320 21.21 -17.55 -22.07
CA ALA A 320 22.45 -16.81 -21.77
C ALA A 320 22.84 -15.70 -22.78
N LYS A 321 22.28 -15.73 -24.00
CA LYS A 321 22.47 -14.70 -25.04
C LYS A 321 21.26 -13.78 -25.23
N VAL A 322 20.16 -14.05 -24.53
CA VAL A 322 18.92 -13.29 -24.70
C VAL A 322 19.11 -11.89 -24.11
N THR A 323 18.72 -10.88 -24.90
CA THR A 323 18.81 -9.47 -24.54
C THR A 323 17.44 -8.82 -24.31
N ASN A 324 16.37 -9.43 -24.86
CA ASN A 324 15.00 -8.93 -24.79
C ASN A 324 14.04 -10.08 -24.42
N MET A 325 13.36 -9.94 -23.28
CA MET A 325 12.33 -10.87 -22.78
C MET A 325 10.98 -10.16 -22.58
N SER A 326 10.82 -8.94 -23.14
CA SER A 326 9.59 -8.17 -22.94
C SER A 326 8.36 -8.92 -23.44
N TYR A 327 7.27 -8.88 -22.67
CA TYR A 327 6.00 -9.54 -22.98
C TYR A 327 6.04 -11.06 -23.20
N MET A 328 7.12 -11.76 -22.81
CA MET A 328 7.30 -13.18 -23.17
C MET A 328 6.13 -14.09 -22.76
N PHE A 329 5.57 -13.89 -21.56
CA PHE A 329 4.43 -14.64 -21.03
C PHE A 329 3.20 -13.76 -20.73
N ASN A 330 3.18 -12.52 -21.25
CA ASN A 330 2.09 -11.58 -21.02
C ASN A 330 0.73 -12.20 -21.33
N THR A 331 -0.26 -12.10 -20.45
CA THR A 331 -1.63 -12.62 -20.59
C THR A 331 -1.70 -14.16 -20.70
N CYS A 332 -0.72 -14.89 -20.18
CA CYS A 332 -0.83 -16.34 -19.95
C CYS A 332 -1.63 -16.63 -18.66
N SER A 333 -2.88 -16.16 -18.59
CA SER A 333 -3.68 -16.14 -17.36
C SER A 333 -4.11 -17.51 -16.83
N SER A 334 -4.10 -18.56 -17.65
CA SER A 334 -4.43 -19.94 -17.21
C SER A 334 -3.23 -20.73 -16.67
N LEU A 335 -2.00 -20.22 -16.78
CA LEU A 335 -0.84 -20.87 -16.19
C LEU A 335 -0.93 -20.81 -14.67
N THR A 336 -0.86 -21.97 -14.02
CA THR A 336 -0.88 -22.07 -12.54
C THR A 336 0.51 -22.15 -11.91
N SER A 337 1.49 -22.58 -12.70
CA SER A 337 2.92 -22.63 -12.36
C SER A 337 3.75 -22.45 -13.63
N LEU A 338 4.96 -21.92 -13.47
CA LEU A 338 5.93 -21.74 -14.54
C LEU A 338 7.34 -21.76 -13.94
N ASP A 339 8.19 -22.70 -14.38
CA ASP A 339 9.57 -22.79 -13.91
C ASP A 339 10.49 -21.93 -14.80
N VAL A 340 10.93 -20.79 -14.27
CA VAL A 340 11.92 -19.90 -14.90
C VAL A 340 13.25 -19.87 -14.14
N SER A 341 13.44 -20.77 -13.16
CA SER A 341 14.62 -20.76 -12.29
C SER A 341 15.94 -21.01 -13.04
N GLY A 342 15.87 -21.70 -14.18
CA GLY A 342 17.00 -21.96 -15.07
C GLY A 342 17.41 -20.80 -15.98
N PHE A 343 16.68 -19.67 -15.99
CA PHE A 343 16.97 -18.57 -16.91
C PHE A 343 18.23 -17.80 -16.51
N ASN A 344 19.19 -17.70 -17.45
CA ASN A 344 20.33 -16.81 -17.33
C ASN A 344 20.00 -15.44 -17.94
N THR A 345 19.65 -14.48 -17.09
CA THR A 345 19.21 -13.14 -17.50
C THR A 345 20.33 -12.08 -17.55
N ALA A 346 21.61 -12.47 -17.41
CA ALA A 346 22.72 -11.53 -17.28
C ALA A 346 22.98 -10.61 -18.49
N GLN A 347 22.41 -10.91 -19.66
CA GLN A 347 22.48 -10.06 -20.85
C GLN A 347 21.16 -9.33 -21.15
N VAL A 348 20.11 -9.58 -20.38
CA VAL A 348 18.79 -9.00 -20.62
C VAL A 348 18.80 -7.52 -20.26
N THR A 349 18.28 -6.71 -21.17
CA THR A 349 18.14 -5.25 -21.01
C THR A 349 16.69 -4.80 -20.87
N ASN A 350 15.74 -5.60 -21.37
CA ASN A 350 14.31 -5.30 -21.31
C ASN A 350 13.50 -6.50 -20.79
N MET A 351 12.80 -6.31 -19.67
CA MET A 351 11.88 -7.28 -19.03
C MET A 351 10.45 -6.74 -18.91
N SER A 352 10.11 -5.66 -19.63
CA SER A 352 8.80 -5.02 -19.51
C SER A 352 7.66 -6.01 -19.80
N ALA A 353 6.63 -6.03 -18.96
CA ALA A 353 5.45 -6.90 -19.10
C ALA A 353 5.75 -8.39 -19.27
N MET A 354 6.91 -8.90 -18.80
CA MET A 354 7.28 -10.31 -19.00
C MET A 354 6.21 -11.29 -18.47
N PHE A 355 5.60 -10.98 -17.32
CA PHE A 355 4.55 -11.78 -16.68
C PHE A 355 3.23 -11.00 -16.48
N ASP A 356 3.05 -9.87 -17.16
CA ASP A 356 1.82 -9.06 -17.06
C ASP A 356 0.58 -9.93 -17.33
N THR A 357 -0.45 -9.86 -16.47
CA THR A 357 -1.72 -10.59 -16.56
C THR A 357 -1.56 -12.12 -16.45
N CYS A 358 -0.51 -12.60 -15.80
CA CYS A 358 -0.37 -14.01 -15.39
C CYS A 358 -1.13 -14.31 -14.09
N SER A 359 -2.41 -13.95 -14.02
CA SER A 359 -3.22 -14.01 -12.78
C SER A 359 -3.45 -15.41 -12.22
N GLY A 360 -3.26 -16.47 -13.01
CA GLY A 360 -3.34 -17.86 -12.55
C GLY A 360 -2.12 -18.33 -11.74
N LEU A 361 -0.97 -17.66 -11.85
CA LEU A 361 0.25 -18.06 -11.16
C LEU A 361 0.09 -17.82 -9.65
N THR A 362 0.32 -18.87 -8.85
CA THR A 362 0.24 -18.78 -7.38
C THR A 362 1.60 -18.59 -6.71
N SER A 363 2.67 -18.96 -7.41
CA SER A 363 4.07 -18.78 -7.04
C SER A 363 4.93 -18.64 -8.30
N LEU A 364 6.00 -17.86 -8.22
CA LEU A 364 6.97 -17.68 -9.30
C LEU A 364 8.35 -17.43 -8.70
N ASP A 365 9.33 -18.28 -9.03
CA ASP A 365 10.71 -18.13 -8.57
C ASP A 365 11.52 -17.29 -9.57
N VAL A 366 11.79 -16.03 -9.20
CA VAL A 366 12.66 -15.10 -9.94
C VAL A 366 13.96 -14.77 -9.20
N SER A 367 14.26 -15.49 -8.11
CA SER A 367 15.41 -15.20 -7.24
C SER A 367 16.76 -15.34 -7.96
N GLY A 368 16.82 -16.19 -9.00
CA GLY A 368 18.00 -16.39 -9.84
C GLY A 368 18.25 -15.31 -10.91
N PHE A 369 17.36 -14.32 -11.07
CA PHE A 369 17.48 -13.33 -12.15
C PHE A 369 18.63 -12.35 -11.86
N ASN A 370 19.57 -12.24 -12.81
CA ASN A 370 20.57 -11.19 -12.83
C ASN A 370 20.04 -9.99 -13.63
N THR A 371 19.56 -8.97 -12.92
CA THR A 371 18.93 -7.78 -13.52
C THR A 371 19.88 -6.59 -13.71
N ALA A 372 21.19 -6.76 -13.51
CA ALA A 372 22.16 -5.65 -13.47
C ALA A 372 22.27 -4.82 -14.77
N LYS A 373 21.80 -5.34 -15.91
CA LYS A 373 21.75 -4.65 -17.21
C LYS A 373 20.36 -4.20 -17.63
N VAL A 374 19.33 -4.52 -16.84
CA VAL A 374 17.95 -4.21 -17.19
C VAL A 374 17.71 -2.71 -17.03
N THR A 375 17.17 -2.09 -18.07
CA THR A 375 16.81 -0.66 -18.07
C THR A 375 15.31 -0.44 -17.99
N ASN A 376 14.48 -1.44 -18.33
CA ASN A 376 13.02 -1.35 -18.31
C ASN A 376 12.38 -2.56 -17.61
N MET A 377 11.65 -2.30 -16.52
CA MET A 377 10.87 -3.27 -15.74
C MET A 377 9.38 -2.90 -15.67
N SER A 378 8.91 -1.96 -16.49
CA SER A 378 7.51 -1.53 -16.46
C SER A 378 6.57 -2.71 -16.69
N TYR A 379 5.48 -2.81 -15.92
CA TYR A 379 4.46 -3.86 -16.02
C TYR A 379 4.95 -5.30 -15.75
N MET A 380 6.18 -5.51 -15.26
CA MET A 380 6.79 -6.86 -15.23
C MET A 380 5.91 -7.93 -14.58
N PHE A 381 5.20 -7.59 -13.50
CA PHE A 381 4.27 -8.45 -12.77
C PHE A 381 2.86 -7.85 -12.67
N ASP A 382 2.48 -6.93 -13.55
CA ASP A 382 1.12 -6.34 -13.55
C ASP A 382 0.04 -7.44 -13.57
N THR A 383 -1.02 -7.27 -12.80
CA THR A 383 -2.19 -8.15 -12.76
C THR A 383 -1.86 -9.61 -12.41
N CYS A 384 -0.73 -9.85 -11.73
CA CYS A 384 -0.38 -11.15 -11.14
C CYS A 384 -1.10 -11.39 -9.80
N SER A 385 -2.41 -11.21 -9.77
CA SER A 385 -3.24 -11.24 -8.54
C SER A 385 -3.28 -12.59 -7.81
N GLY A 386 -2.89 -13.69 -8.47
CA GLY A 386 -2.76 -15.01 -7.86
C GLY A 386 -1.51 -15.19 -6.99
N LEU A 387 -0.47 -14.36 -7.18
CA LEU A 387 0.77 -14.46 -6.42
C LEU A 387 0.54 -14.04 -4.97
N THR A 388 0.92 -14.92 -4.03
CA THR A 388 0.80 -14.65 -2.58
C THR A 388 2.10 -14.16 -1.95
N SER A 389 3.23 -14.47 -2.59
CA SER A 389 4.58 -14.02 -2.26
C SER A 389 5.42 -13.95 -3.54
N LEU A 390 6.42 -13.07 -3.55
CA LEU A 390 7.35 -12.90 -4.66
C LEU A 390 8.68 -12.39 -4.10
N ASP A 391 9.77 -13.11 -4.34
CA ASP A 391 11.11 -12.69 -3.92
C ASP A 391 11.81 -11.89 -5.02
N VAL A 392 11.88 -10.58 -4.83
CA VAL A 392 12.61 -9.63 -5.70
C VAL A 392 13.84 -9.03 -5.01
N SER A 393 14.22 -9.53 -3.83
CA SER A 393 15.30 -8.96 -3.01
C SER A 393 16.67 -9.01 -3.71
N GLY A 394 16.87 -9.97 -4.63
CA GLY A 394 18.08 -10.11 -5.45
C GLY A 394 18.18 -9.17 -6.66
N PHE A 395 17.15 -8.35 -6.94
CA PHE A 395 17.16 -7.51 -8.14
C PHE A 395 18.16 -6.34 -8.00
N ASN A 396 19.07 -6.22 -8.96
CA ASN A 396 19.90 -5.03 -9.13
C ASN A 396 19.22 -4.05 -10.08
N THR A 397 18.59 -3.02 -9.52
CA THR A 397 17.80 -2.04 -10.28
C THR A 397 18.56 -0.76 -10.65
N ALA A 398 19.88 -0.69 -10.42
CA ALA A 398 20.67 0.54 -10.57
C ALA A 398 20.74 1.12 -12.01
N GLN A 399 20.34 0.35 -13.03
CA GLN A 399 20.26 0.81 -14.42
C GLN A 399 18.82 1.03 -14.91
N VAL A 400 17.82 0.72 -14.08
CA VAL A 400 16.40 0.82 -14.46
C VAL A 400 15.98 2.28 -14.51
N THR A 401 15.34 2.67 -15.62
CA THR A 401 14.80 4.02 -15.82
C THR A 401 13.28 4.06 -15.76
N ASN A 402 12.60 2.91 -15.94
CA ASN A 402 11.14 2.81 -15.90
C ASN A 402 10.68 1.60 -15.07
N MET A 403 9.90 1.88 -14.01
CA MET A 403 9.28 0.90 -13.11
C MET A 403 7.75 1.06 -13.04
N SER A 404 7.14 1.77 -14.01
CA SER A 404 5.70 2.02 -13.99
C SER A 404 4.90 0.71 -13.97
N ALA A 405 3.90 0.62 -13.09
CA ALA A 405 3.02 -0.54 -12.95
C ALA A 405 3.72 -1.89 -12.70
N MET A 406 4.96 -1.90 -12.15
CA MET A 406 5.73 -3.14 -12.00
C MET A 406 4.98 -4.22 -11.19
N PHE A 407 4.22 -3.82 -10.17
CA PHE A 407 3.40 -4.70 -9.32
C PHE A 407 1.92 -4.29 -9.30
N ASP A 408 1.43 -3.57 -10.31
CA ASP A 408 0.02 -3.17 -10.38
C ASP A 408 -0.89 -4.41 -10.27
N THR A 409 -1.99 -4.29 -9.52
CA THR A 409 -3.02 -5.30 -9.35
C THR A 409 -2.51 -6.63 -8.78
N CYS A 410 -1.34 -6.64 -8.14
CA CYS A 410 -0.80 -7.76 -7.34
C CYS A 410 -1.50 -7.90 -5.97
N SER A 411 -2.84 -7.89 -5.96
CA SER A 411 -3.67 -7.89 -4.75
C SER A 411 -3.51 -9.13 -3.85
N GLY A 412 -2.97 -10.24 -4.36
CA GLY A 412 -2.66 -11.44 -3.58
C GLY A 412 -1.42 -11.32 -2.69
N LEU A 413 -0.50 -10.39 -2.99
CA LEU A 413 0.74 -10.23 -2.23
C LEU A 413 0.42 -9.67 -0.84
N THR A 414 0.90 -10.38 0.20
CA THR A 414 0.73 -9.97 1.60
C THR A 414 1.95 -9.25 2.17
N SER A 415 3.11 -9.46 1.55
CA SER A 415 4.39 -8.81 1.83
C SER A 415 5.23 -8.74 0.55
N LEU A 416 6.03 -7.69 0.41
CA LEU A 416 6.96 -7.53 -0.71
C LEU A 416 8.19 -6.76 -0.21
N ASP A 417 9.38 -7.34 -0.38
CA ASP A 417 10.64 -6.69 -0.02
C ASP A 417 11.23 -5.94 -1.22
N VAL A 418 11.12 -4.61 -1.20
CA VAL A 418 11.72 -3.71 -2.19
C VAL A 418 12.83 -2.84 -1.59
N SER A 419 13.28 -3.13 -0.36
CA SER A 419 14.25 -2.30 0.36
C SER A 419 15.61 -2.20 -0.34
N GLY A 420 15.96 -3.22 -1.14
CA GLY A 420 17.18 -3.26 -1.95
C GLY A 420 17.13 -2.51 -3.29
N PHE A 421 15.98 -1.91 -3.66
CA PHE A 421 15.85 -1.26 -4.96
C PHE A 421 16.62 0.07 -5.00
N ASN A 422 17.51 0.21 -5.98
CA ASN A 422 18.15 1.48 -6.31
C ASN A 422 17.35 2.19 -7.43
N THR A 423 16.59 3.20 -7.05
CA THR A 423 15.71 3.95 -7.96
C THR A 423 16.32 5.25 -8.49
N ALA A 424 17.62 5.52 -8.26
CA ALA A 424 18.23 6.82 -8.55
C ALA A 424 18.24 7.26 -10.03
N LYS A 425 17.98 6.33 -10.96
CA LYS A 425 17.84 6.61 -12.41
C LYS A 425 16.39 6.49 -12.92
N VAL A 426 15.46 6.14 -12.05
CA VAL A 426 14.05 5.93 -12.42
C VAL A 426 13.41 7.30 -12.65
N THR A 427 12.83 7.48 -13.83
CA THR A 427 12.09 8.70 -14.18
C THR A 427 10.57 8.52 -14.09
N ASN A 428 10.10 7.27 -14.13
CA ASN A 428 8.68 6.94 -14.06
C ASN A 428 8.43 5.77 -13.09
N ILE A 429 7.63 6.05 -12.05
CA ILE A 429 7.21 5.08 -11.02
C ILE A 429 5.68 5.02 -10.87
N SER A 430 4.93 5.63 -11.79
CA SER A 430 3.47 5.67 -11.75
C SER A 430 2.89 4.26 -11.68
N TYR A 431 1.82 4.07 -10.90
CA TYR A 431 1.11 2.78 -10.72
C TYR A 431 1.94 1.64 -10.10
N MET A 432 3.17 1.87 -9.62
CA MET A 432 4.08 0.77 -9.23
C MET A 432 3.45 -0.25 -8.27
N PHE A 433 2.62 0.20 -7.33
CA PHE A 433 1.90 -0.64 -6.38
C PHE A 433 0.38 -0.44 -6.43
N ASP A 434 -0.19 0.05 -7.54
CA ASP A 434 -1.64 0.22 -7.65
C ASP A 434 -2.36 -1.11 -7.36
N THR A 435 -3.46 -1.06 -6.62
CA THR A 435 -4.33 -2.19 -6.31
C THR A 435 -3.63 -3.36 -5.57
N CYS A 436 -2.48 -3.10 -4.95
CA CYS A 436 -1.79 -4.00 -4.02
C CYS A 436 -2.48 -4.06 -2.63
N SER A 437 -3.79 -4.30 -2.62
CA SER A 437 -4.63 -4.26 -1.41
C SER A 437 -4.30 -5.31 -0.33
N GLY A 438 -3.58 -6.38 -0.69
CA GLY A 438 -3.09 -7.39 0.27
C GLY A 438 -1.92 -6.93 1.13
N LEU A 439 -1.17 -5.90 0.72
CA LEU A 439 -0.03 -5.38 1.47
C LEU A 439 -0.50 -4.62 2.70
N THR A 440 0.02 -4.98 3.88
CA THR A 440 -0.29 -4.30 5.15
C THR A 440 0.80 -3.32 5.61
N SER A 441 2.02 -3.54 5.11
CA SER A 441 3.21 -2.70 5.27
C SER A 441 4.08 -2.81 4.03
N LEU A 442 4.80 -1.75 3.69
CA LEU A 442 5.74 -1.71 2.59
C LEU A 442 6.89 -0.77 2.95
N ASP A 443 8.12 -1.26 2.89
CA ASP A 443 9.32 -0.45 3.14
C ASP A 443 9.81 0.17 1.83
N VAL A 444 9.60 1.48 1.68
CA VAL A 444 10.08 2.28 0.54
C VAL A 444 11.17 3.28 0.94
N SER A 445 11.73 3.17 2.14
CA SER A 445 12.73 4.11 2.68
C SER A 445 14.05 4.14 1.89
N GLY A 446 14.32 3.08 1.11
CA GLY A 446 15.47 3.01 0.21
C GLY A 446 15.29 3.74 -1.12
N PHE A 447 14.09 4.23 -1.44
CA PHE A 447 13.81 4.84 -2.74
C PHE A 447 14.44 6.23 -2.81
N ASN A 448 15.25 6.45 -3.85
CA ASN A 448 15.70 7.76 -4.28
C ASN A 448 14.86 8.19 -5.49
N THR A 449 14.05 9.22 -5.33
CA THR A 449 13.08 9.66 -6.33
C THR A 449 13.46 10.98 -7.03
N ALA A 450 14.69 11.48 -6.86
CA ALA A 450 15.11 12.80 -7.34
C ALA A 450 15.02 13.00 -8.87
N GLN A 451 14.92 11.92 -9.66
CA GLN A 451 14.75 11.99 -11.12
C GLN A 451 13.33 11.63 -11.60
N VAL A 452 12.43 11.30 -10.66
CA VAL A 452 11.07 10.88 -10.98
C VAL A 452 10.23 12.09 -11.35
N THR A 453 9.61 12.06 -12.53
CA THR A 453 8.74 13.15 -12.99
C THR A 453 7.24 12.82 -12.88
N ASN A 454 6.90 11.54 -12.73
CA ASN A 454 5.53 11.03 -12.62
C ASN A 454 5.40 9.98 -11.51
N MET A 455 4.56 10.27 -10.50
CA MET A 455 4.23 9.41 -9.37
C MET A 455 2.71 9.11 -9.28
N SER A 456 1.95 9.37 -10.35
CA SER A 456 0.51 9.16 -10.34
C SER A 456 0.14 7.73 -9.97
N SER A 457 -0.87 7.57 -9.12
CA SER A 457 -1.43 6.28 -8.66
C SER A 457 -0.41 5.31 -8.05
N MET A 458 0.76 5.76 -7.60
CA MET A 458 1.81 4.85 -7.09
C MET A 458 1.31 3.89 -6.01
N PHE A 459 0.39 4.34 -5.14
CA PHE A 459 -0.25 3.54 -4.09
C PHE A 459 -1.79 3.54 -4.19
N ASP A 460 -2.39 3.79 -5.36
CA ASP A 460 -3.87 3.72 -5.50
C ASP A 460 -4.37 2.33 -5.08
N ASN A 461 -5.53 2.26 -4.43
CA ASN A 461 -6.18 1.04 -3.93
C ASN A 461 -5.31 0.15 -3.01
N CYS A 462 -4.23 0.67 -2.42
CA CYS A 462 -3.46 0.01 -1.37
C CYS A 462 -4.19 0.02 -0.02
N SER A 463 -5.42 -0.48 0.01
CA SER A 463 -6.34 -0.37 1.16
C SER A 463 -5.89 -1.16 2.41
N GLY A 464 -4.91 -2.07 2.29
CA GLY A 464 -4.31 -2.78 3.42
C GLY A 464 -3.23 -1.97 4.17
N LEU A 465 -2.60 -0.97 3.53
CA LEU A 465 -1.49 -0.23 4.13
C LEU A 465 -1.97 0.61 5.32
N THR A 466 -1.31 0.44 6.48
CA THR A 466 -1.68 1.14 7.72
C THR A 466 -0.80 2.37 8.01
N SER A 467 0.43 2.36 7.51
CA SER A 467 1.42 3.43 7.57
C SER A 467 2.35 3.33 6.36
N LEU A 468 3.00 4.44 6.01
CA LEU A 468 4.00 4.49 4.95
C LEU A 468 5.06 5.53 5.35
N ASP A 469 6.33 5.15 5.29
CA ASP A 469 7.46 6.07 5.50
C ASP A 469 7.91 6.59 4.13
N LEU A 470 7.77 7.89 3.93
CA LEU A 470 8.11 8.58 2.68
C LEU A 470 9.27 9.57 2.88
N GLY A 471 10.00 9.49 4.00
CA GLY A 471 11.02 10.48 4.37
C GLY A 471 12.18 10.58 3.36
N SER A 472 12.42 9.55 2.55
CA SER A 472 13.47 9.51 1.52
C SER A 472 13.05 10.08 0.16
N PHE A 473 11.77 10.42 -0.02
CA PHE A 473 11.25 10.88 -1.31
C PHE A 473 11.69 12.32 -1.55
N ASP A 474 12.46 12.51 -2.62
CA ASP A 474 12.75 13.80 -3.24
C ASP A 474 11.77 13.97 -4.42
N THR A 475 10.87 14.94 -4.33
CA THR A 475 9.80 15.16 -5.31
C THR A 475 10.00 16.42 -6.16
N GLY A 476 11.16 17.07 -6.11
CA GLY A 476 11.37 18.37 -6.76
C GLY A 476 11.17 18.40 -8.28
N GLU A 477 11.31 17.27 -8.96
CA GLU A 477 11.08 17.13 -10.41
C GLU A 477 9.70 16.54 -10.76
N VAL A 478 8.86 16.23 -9.76
CA VAL A 478 7.56 15.59 -9.97
C VAL A 478 6.54 16.62 -10.47
N THR A 479 5.90 16.31 -11.59
CA THR A 479 4.88 17.19 -12.20
C THR A 479 3.44 16.65 -12.06
N ASN A 480 3.29 15.36 -11.74
CA ASN A 480 2.01 14.68 -11.63
C ASN A 480 1.94 13.75 -10.40
N MET A 481 1.00 14.04 -9.49
CA MET A 481 0.70 13.27 -8.27
C MET A 481 -0.77 12.79 -8.23
N GLU A 482 -1.45 12.75 -9.39
CA GLU A 482 -2.84 12.31 -9.49
C GLU A 482 -3.04 10.94 -8.82
N SER A 483 -4.06 10.82 -7.97
CA SER A 483 -4.47 9.57 -7.32
C SER A 483 -3.41 8.84 -6.49
N MET A 484 -2.28 9.48 -6.12
CA MET A 484 -1.13 8.80 -5.51
C MET A 484 -1.49 7.90 -4.31
N PHE A 485 -2.42 8.32 -3.45
CA PHE A 485 -2.90 7.57 -2.28
C PHE A 485 -4.40 7.25 -2.34
N ARG A 486 -5.00 7.29 -3.53
CA ARG A 486 -6.44 7.05 -3.69
C ARG A 486 -6.83 5.67 -3.11
N ASN A 487 -7.96 5.61 -2.43
CA ASN A 487 -8.51 4.44 -1.73
C ASN A 487 -7.55 3.75 -0.74
N CYS A 488 -6.53 4.44 -0.21
CA CYS A 488 -5.71 3.96 0.90
C CYS A 488 -6.48 4.04 2.24
N SER A 489 -7.57 3.28 2.35
CA SER A 489 -8.56 3.44 3.41
C SER A 489 -8.08 3.06 4.82
N SER A 490 -6.95 2.33 4.96
CA SER A 490 -6.37 1.95 6.25
C SER A 490 -5.27 2.90 6.75
N LEU A 491 -4.75 3.80 5.91
CA LEU A 491 -3.74 4.78 6.33
C LEU A 491 -4.31 5.69 7.40
N ARG A 492 -3.57 5.87 8.50
CA ARG A 492 -4.02 6.69 9.65
C ARG A 492 -3.43 8.09 9.65
N SER A 493 -2.17 8.20 9.23
CA SER A 493 -1.41 9.43 9.13
C SER A 493 -0.42 9.35 7.97
N LEU A 494 -0.09 10.51 7.41
CA LEU A 494 0.97 10.65 6.40
C LEU A 494 1.82 11.87 6.74
N ASP A 495 3.14 11.70 6.65
CA ASP A 495 4.12 12.78 6.69
C ASP A 495 4.64 13.01 5.27
N LEU A 496 4.33 14.18 4.73
CA LEU A 496 4.65 14.66 3.39
C LEU A 496 5.42 15.99 3.48
N THR A 497 5.99 16.32 4.65
CA THR A 497 6.71 17.59 4.87
C THR A 497 7.94 17.76 3.99
N ASN A 498 8.54 16.65 3.54
CA ASN A 498 9.66 16.60 2.60
C ASN A 498 9.26 16.72 1.13
N PHE A 499 7.96 16.75 0.80
CA PHE A 499 7.53 16.84 -0.60
C PHE A 499 7.67 18.28 -1.10
N ASP A 500 8.63 18.49 -2.00
CA ASP A 500 8.67 19.67 -2.86
C ASP A 500 7.65 19.47 -4.00
N THR A 501 6.60 20.29 -4.00
CA THR A 501 5.50 20.20 -5.00
C THR A 501 5.46 21.40 -5.95
N ALA A 502 6.49 22.24 -5.97
CA ALA A 502 6.48 23.50 -6.73
C ALA A 502 6.19 23.28 -8.22
N ASP A 503 6.63 22.17 -8.81
CA ASP A 503 6.40 21.84 -10.23
C ASP A 503 5.17 20.95 -10.49
N VAL A 504 4.42 20.58 -9.45
CA VAL A 504 3.22 19.74 -9.58
C VAL A 504 2.07 20.54 -10.19
N THR A 505 1.47 20.01 -11.25
CA THR A 505 0.34 20.65 -11.96
C THR A 505 -1.01 19.96 -11.76
N ASN A 506 -1.00 18.70 -11.31
CA ASN A 506 -2.19 17.86 -11.13
C ASN A 506 -2.12 17.08 -9.79
N MET A 507 -3.09 17.34 -8.90
CA MET A 507 -3.29 16.67 -7.61
C MET A 507 -4.70 16.04 -7.49
N ARG A 508 -5.35 15.81 -8.63
CA ARG A 508 -6.69 15.22 -8.67
C ARG A 508 -6.71 13.88 -7.94
N TYR A 509 -7.77 13.63 -7.16
CA TYR A 509 -7.98 12.38 -6.40
C TYR A 509 -6.87 11.95 -5.41
N MET A 510 -5.86 12.79 -5.11
CA MET A 510 -4.65 12.36 -4.40
C MET A 510 -4.93 11.56 -3.11
N PHE A 511 -5.93 11.96 -2.31
CA PHE A 511 -6.35 11.30 -1.07
C PHE A 511 -7.81 10.81 -1.11
N TYR A 512 -8.39 10.62 -2.29
CA TYR A 512 -9.78 10.17 -2.45
C TYR A 512 -10.03 8.87 -1.67
N ASN A 513 -11.07 8.85 -0.84
CA ASN A 513 -11.47 7.72 0.02
C ASN A 513 -10.38 7.21 0.98
N CYS A 514 -9.46 8.07 1.43
CA CYS A 514 -8.59 7.79 2.57
C CYS A 514 -9.37 7.85 3.90
N GLN A 515 -10.28 6.90 4.11
CA GLN A 515 -11.29 6.97 5.17
C GLN A 515 -10.72 7.05 6.59
N ASN A 516 -9.57 6.40 6.86
CA ASN A 516 -8.94 6.43 8.18
C ASN A 516 -7.87 7.52 8.35
N LEU A 517 -7.59 8.32 7.32
CA LEU A 517 -6.59 9.37 7.40
C LEU A 517 -7.11 10.50 8.28
N GLY A 518 -6.55 10.60 9.49
CA GLY A 518 -6.95 11.59 10.49
C GLY A 518 -6.01 12.78 10.59
N THR A 519 -4.76 12.61 10.17
CA THR A 519 -3.72 13.65 10.23
C THR A 519 -2.83 13.55 9.01
N MET A 520 -2.55 14.70 8.41
CA MET A 520 -1.61 14.86 7.31
C MET A 520 -0.68 16.01 7.67
N TYR A 521 0.61 15.82 7.44
CA TYR A 521 1.61 16.89 7.55
C TYR A 521 2.14 17.14 6.15
N ASP A 522 1.89 18.32 5.59
CA ASP A 522 2.35 18.70 4.26
C ASP A 522 2.86 20.14 4.26
N ASN A 523 3.69 20.47 3.29
CA ASN A 523 4.18 21.82 3.00
C ASN A 523 3.98 22.13 1.51
N PHE A 524 2.83 21.72 0.94
CA PHE A 524 2.64 21.78 -0.50
C PHE A 524 2.69 23.22 -1.04
N ASP A 525 3.59 23.46 -1.98
CA ASP A 525 3.46 24.57 -2.91
C ASP A 525 2.47 24.16 -4.01
N THR A 526 1.29 24.79 -4.01
CA THR A 526 0.24 24.51 -4.98
C THR A 526 0.12 25.55 -6.09
N GLY A 527 1.04 26.52 -6.18
CA GLY A 527 0.94 27.67 -7.09
C GLY A 527 1.01 27.32 -8.59
N ASN A 528 1.36 26.09 -8.93
CA ASN A 528 1.32 25.54 -10.30
C ASN A 528 0.18 24.54 -10.54
N VAL A 529 -0.59 24.17 -9.52
CA VAL A 529 -1.67 23.19 -9.63
C VAL A 529 -2.88 23.79 -10.36
N THR A 530 -3.44 23.03 -11.30
CA THR A 530 -4.59 23.46 -12.13
C THR A 530 -5.88 22.66 -11.88
N ASP A 531 -5.78 21.44 -11.35
CA ASP A 531 -6.91 20.57 -10.98
C ASP A 531 -6.66 19.92 -9.61
N MET A 532 -7.58 20.17 -8.66
CA MET A 532 -7.62 19.58 -7.31
C MET A 532 -8.95 18.87 -7.05
N SER A 533 -9.68 18.52 -8.12
CA SER A 533 -10.98 17.87 -7.96
C SER A 533 -10.84 16.54 -7.23
N PHE A 534 -11.80 16.27 -6.34
CA PHE A 534 -11.86 15.07 -5.52
C PHE A 534 -10.66 14.80 -4.58
N MET A 535 -9.73 15.76 -4.40
CA MET A 535 -8.47 15.53 -3.70
C MET A 535 -8.65 14.91 -2.30
N PHE A 536 -9.64 15.37 -1.52
CA PHE A 536 -9.92 14.87 -0.16
C PHE A 536 -11.31 14.21 -0.04
N TYR A 537 -11.96 13.85 -1.15
CA TYR A 537 -13.28 13.24 -1.11
C TYR A 537 -13.28 12.01 -0.19
N GLY A 538 -14.25 11.89 0.73
CA GLY A 538 -14.40 10.72 1.58
C GLY A 538 -13.36 10.57 2.71
N CYS A 539 -12.51 11.58 2.96
CA CYS A 539 -11.60 11.63 4.11
C CYS A 539 -12.39 11.78 5.43
N SER A 540 -12.98 10.67 5.87
CA SER A 540 -14.02 10.65 6.90
C SER A 540 -13.52 10.85 8.33
N ARG A 541 -12.21 10.98 8.54
CA ARG A 541 -11.60 11.23 9.85
C ARG A 541 -11.01 12.62 10.02
N PHE A 542 -11.05 13.47 9.00
CA PHE A 542 -10.78 14.90 9.18
C PHE A 542 -11.84 15.47 10.12
N VAL A 543 -11.41 15.99 11.28
CA VAL A 543 -12.29 16.72 12.21
C VAL A 543 -12.04 18.22 12.07
N TRP A 544 -10.77 18.59 11.95
CA TRP A 544 -10.29 19.92 11.62
C TRP A 544 -9.35 19.79 10.42
N ALA A 545 -9.50 20.65 9.42
CA ALA A 545 -8.61 20.70 8.29
C ALA A 545 -8.29 22.16 7.95
N ARG A 546 -7.01 22.44 7.68
CA ARG A 546 -6.49 23.77 7.45
C ARG A 546 -5.57 23.72 6.24
N PHE A 547 -5.90 24.53 5.24
CA PHE A 547 -5.22 24.64 3.94
C PHE A 547 -5.05 26.11 3.55
N ASP A 548 -4.92 27.01 4.54
CA ASP A 548 -4.81 28.46 4.36
C ASP A 548 -3.47 28.90 3.76
N TYR A 549 -2.51 27.98 3.60
CA TYR A 549 -1.23 28.20 2.95
C TYR A 549 -1.21 27.73 1.49
N TYR A 550 -2.29 27.13 0.97
CA TYR A 550 -2.36 26.69 -0.43
C TYR A 550 -2.60 27.90 -1.34
N ASP A 551 -1.68 28.14 -2.27
CA ASP A 551 -1.91 29.05 -3.40
C ASP A 551 -2.74 28.33 -4.47
N THR A 552 -4.01 28.72 -4.62
CA THR A 552 -4.91 28.13 -5.61
C THR A 552 -5.17 29.02 -6.82
N ALA A 553 -4.39 30.09 -7.03
CA ALA A 553 -4.67 31.10 -8.05
C ALA A 553 -4.72 30.54 -9.49
N LYS A 554 -4.08 29.40 -9.77
CA LYS A 554 -4.13 28.72 -11.08
C LYS A 554 -5.14 27.58 -11.17
N VAL A 555 -5.80 27.21 -10.07
CA VAL A 555 -6.75 26.11 -10.03
C VAL A 555 -8.02 26.48 -10.80
N THR A 556 -8.44 25.59 -11.70
CA THR A 556 -9.66 25.77 -12.51
C THR A 556 -10.79 24.82 -12.11
N ASN A 557 -10.48 23.75 -11.39
CA ASN A 557 -11.43 22.69 -11.01
C ASN A 557 -11.24 22.24 -9.55
N MET A 558 -12.27 22.43 -8.73
CA MET A 558 -12.36 22.03 -7.31
C MET A 558 -13.61 21.15 -7.05
N ASN A 559 -14.19 20.56 -8.09
CA ASN A 559 -15.35 19.69 -7.94
C ASN A 559 -15.09 18.60 -6.88
N TYR A 560 -16.04 18.41 -5.96
CA TYR A 560 -15.99 17.37 -4.92
C TYR A 560 -14.77 17.37 -3.99
N MET A 561 -13.96 18.44 -3.94
CA MET A 561 -12.67 18.45 -3.24
C MET A 561 -12.76 17.93 -1.80
N PHE A 562 -13.77 18.33 -1.03
CA PHE A 562 -14.01 17.91 0.36
C PHE A 562 -15.28 17.09 0.55
N ALA A 563 -15.96 16.68 -0.53
CA ALA A 563 -17.22 15.96 -0.41
C ALA A 563 -17.08 14.68 0.43
N GLN A 564 -18.13 14.32 1.17
CA GLN A 564 -18.19 13.15 2.05
C GLN A 564 -17.14 13.12 3.18
N CYS A 565 -16.50 14.24 3.53
CA CYS A 565 -15.72 14.36 4.77
C CYS A 565 -16.66 14.42 6.00
N SER A 566 -17.24 13.28 6.35
CA SER A 566 -18.40 13.21 7.25
C SER A 566 -18.13 13.65 8.70
N ALA A 567 -16.87 13.61 9.16
CA ALA A 567 -16.45 14.08 10.48
C ALA A 567 -15.95 15.54 10.50
N LEU A 568 -15.78 16.18 9.33
CA LEU A 568 -15.18 17.50 9.22
C LEU A 568 -16.11 18.52 9.89
N ARG A 569 -15.59 19.24 10.89
CA ARG A 569 -16.33 20.25 11.66
C ARG A 569 -15.92 21.66 11.28
N VAL A 570 -14.63 21.88 11.11
CA VAL A 570 -14.08 23.20 10.77
C VAL A 570 -13.12 23.04 9.62
N LEU A 571 -13.30 23.88 8.61
CA LEU A 571 -12.43 23.94 7.44
C LEU A 571 -11.90 25.35 7.30
N ASP A 572 -10.58 25.49 7.30
CA ASP A 572 -9.91 26.75 6.98
C ASP A 572 -9.26 26.65 5.60
N ILE A 573 -9.75 27.46 4.67
CA ILE A 573 -9.27 27.60 3.30
C ILE A 573 -9.00 29.09 3.02
N GLY A 574 -8.57 29.85 4.04
CA GLY A 574 -8.30 31.27 3.95
C GLY A 574 -7.29 31.67 2.86
N GLY A 575 -6.39 30.78 2.48
CA GLY A 575 -5.39 31.00 1.42
C GLY A 575 -5.92 30.87 -0.01
N PHE A 576 -7.11 30.29 -0.18
CA PHE A 576 -7.60 29.95 -1.51
C PHE A 576 -7.94 31.22 -2.31
N ASP A 577 -7.25 31.42 -3.42
CA ASP A 577 -7.69 32.30 -4.51
C ASP A 577 -8.54 31.47 -5.47
N VAL A 578 -9.84 31.77 -5.50
CA VAL A 578 -10.82 31.06 -6.34
C VAL A 578 -11.19 31.82 -7.62
N SER A 579 -10.54 32.95 -7.90
CA SER A 579 -10.89 33.84 -9.01
C SER A 579 -10.80 33.17 -10.38
N ASN A 580 -9.95 32.12 -10.55
CA ASN A 580 -9.82 31.37 -11.79
C ASN A 580 -10.61 30.05 -11.82
N VAL A 581 -11.31 29.70 -10.74
CA VAL A 581 -12.04 28.43 -10.63
C VAL A 581 -13.31 28.48 -11.47
N LYS A 582 -13.49 27.47 -12.34
CA LYS A 582 -14.67 27.30 -13.20
C LYS A 582 -15.66 26.28 -12.67
N PHE A 583 -15.19 25.27 -11.93
CA PHE A 583 -16.02 24.16 -11.47
C PHE A 583 -15.84 23.91 -9.97
N MET A 584 -16.92 24.07 -9.18
CA MET A 584 -16.99 23.81 -7.72
C MET A 584 -18.22 23.01 -7.31
N SER A 585 -18.78 22.21 -8.22
CA SER A 585 -19.93 21.37 -7.94
C SER A 585 -19.63 20.41 -6.80
N SER A 586 -20.55 20.34 -5.84
CA SER A 586 -20.49 19.46 -4.68
C SER A 586 -19.22 19.56 -3.83
N MET A 587 -18.49 20.68 -3.84
CA MET A 587 -17.20 20.83 -3.14
C MET A 587 -17.24 20.38 -1.67
N PHE A 588 -18.31 20.68 -0.93
CA PHE A 588 -18.50 20.31 0.48
C PHE A 588 -19.62 19.29 0.71
N SER A 589 -20.20 18.72 -0.37
CA SER A 589 -21.42 17.93 -0.24
C SER A 589 -21.24 16.71 0.66
N GLY A 590 -22.14 16.51 1.62
CA GLY A 590 -22.11 15.39 2.56
C GLY A 590 -21.22 15.60 3.79
N CYS A 591 -20.61 16.78 3.97
CA CYS A 591 -19.92 17.13 5.21
C CYS A 591 -20.93 17.46 6.33
N ARG A 592 -21.61 16.43 6.84
CA ARG A 592 -22.75 16.59 7.76
C ARG A 592 -22.40 17.25 9.09
N GLN A 593 -21.14 17.16 9.53
CA GLN A 593 -20.64 17.76 10.75
C GLN A 593 -20.05 19.16 10.53
N LEU A 594 -19.94 19.61 9.29
CA LEU A 594 -19.28 20.88 8.95
C LEU A 594 -20.08 22.02 9.52
N TYR A 595 -19.44 22.74 10.43
CA TYR A 595 -20.01 23.79 11.23
C TYR A 595 -19.60 25.17 10.72
N SER A 596 -18.32 25.34 10.36
CA SER A 596 -17.81 26.62 9.87
C SER A 596 -16.75 26.41 8.79
N ILE A 597 -16.73 27.32 7.82
CA ILE A 597 -15.77 27.38 6.73
C ILE A 597 -15.18 28.79 6.73
N PHE A 598 -13.85 28.88 6.80
CA PHE A 598 -13.13 30.15 6.82
C PHE A 598 -12.50 30.41 5.45
N VAL A 599 -12.70 31.62 4.94
CA VAL A 599 -12.21 32.08 3.63
C VAL A 599 -11.61 33.49 3.76
N ASN A 600 -10.74 33.91 2.85
CA ASN A 600 -10.28 35.30 2.80
C ASN A 600 -11.37 36.27 2.30
N GLU A 601 -11.15 37.56 2.55
CA GLU A 601 -12.02 38.64 2.08
C GLU A 601 -12.10 38.76 0.55
N ASN A 602 -11.14 38.17 -0.18
CA ASN A 602 -11.04 38.22 -1.64
C ASN A 602 -11.67 36.99 -2.33
N TRP A 603 -12.55 36.24 -1.64
CA TRP A 603 -13.24 35.07 -2.20
C TRP A 603 -14.14 35.45 -3.39
N ASP A 604 -13.60 35.37 -4.61
CA ASP A 604 -14.26 35.77 -5.86
C ASP A 604 -14.74 34.57 -6.68
N THR A 605 -16.05 34.33 -6.68
CA THR A 605 -16.68 33.25 -7.46
C THR A 605 -17.16 33.69 -8.85
N GLY A 606 -16.75 34.86 -9.35
CA GLY A 606 -17.29 35.46 -10.59
C GLY A 606 -17.08 34.63 -11.86
N ASN A 607 -16.07 33.76 -11.88
CA ASN A 607 -15.75 32.88 -13.02
C ASN A 607 -16.33 31.45 -12.89
N VAL A 608 -17.04 31.13 -11.80
CA VAL A 608 -17.62 29.82 -11.57
C VAL A 608 -18.77 29.56 -12.57
N GLN A 609 -18.65 28.48 -13.33
CA GLN A 609 -19.60 28.05 -14.37
C GLN A 609 -20.54 26.94 -13.88
N SER A 610 -20.09 26.12 -12.92
CA SER A 610 -20.88 25.02 -12.33
C SER A 610 -20.59 24.90 -10.84
N SER A 611 -21.66 24.85 -10.05
CA SER A 611 -21.62 24.81 -8.58
C SER A 611 -22.72 23.95 -7.97
N ASP A 612 -23.28 23.01 -8.74
CA ASP A 612 -24.46 22.26 -8.35
C ASP A 612 -24.19 21.52 -7.04
N SER A 613 -25.10 21.66 -6.07
CA SER A 613 -25.05 20.94 -4.78
C SER A 613 -23.78 21.19 -3.94
N MET A 614 -23.06 22.31 -4.12
CA MET A 614 -21.86 22.69 -3.36
C MET A 614 -21.95 22.36 -1.85
N PHE A 615 -23.04 22.74 -1.19
CA PHE A 615 -23.28 22.55 0.25
C PHE A 615 -24.30 21.46 0.59
N ASN A 616 -24.73 20.65 -0.38
CA ASN A 616 -25.79 19.68 -0.15
C ASN A 616 -25.46 18.74 1.02
N LEU A 617 -26.38 18.62 1.99
CA LEU A 617 -26.23 17.86 3.24
C LEU A 617 -25.21 18.41 4.26
N CYS A 618 -24.87 19.71 4.22
CA CYS A 618 -24.10 20.40 5.26
C CYS A 618 -25.01 20.94 6.38
N SER A 619 -25.81 20.07 7.00
CA SER A 619 -26.90 20.46 7.90
C SER A 619 -26.49 21.26 9.14
N ASN A 620 -25.21 21.21 9.52
CA ASN A 620 -24.68 21.93 10.69
C ASN A 620 -23.97 23.24 10.33
N LEU A 621 -23.91 23.60 9.03
CA LEU A 621 -23.13 24.75 8.57
C LEU A 621 -23.78 26.05 9.04
N VAL A 622 -22.96 26.91 9.61
CA VAL A 622 -23.34 28.22 10.11
C VAL A 622 -22.29 29.23 9.66
N GLY A 623 -22.73 30.27 8.95
CA GLY A 623 -21.90 31.40 8.56
C GLY A 623 -21.60 32.32 9.75
N GLU A 624 -20.70 33.30 9.54
CA GLU A 624 -20.45 34.35 10.53
C GLU A 624 -21.78 35.03 10.94
N LEU A 625 -21.97 35.45 12.19
CA LEU A 625 -23.25 35.99 12.69
C LEU A 625 -24.46 35.01 12.75
N ASP A 626 -24.23 33.69 12.88
CA ASP A 626 -25.26 32.64 13.10
C ASP A 626 -26.26 32.42 11.94
N PHE A 627 -25.87 32.73 10.70
CA PHE A 627 -26.69 32.40 9.53
C PHE A 627 -26.62 30.90 9.22
N LYS A 628 -27.76 30.22 9.30
CA LYS A 628 -27.82 28.76 9.26
C LYS A 628 -28.02 28.25 7.85
N TYR A 629 -27.49 27.06 7.58
CA TYR A 629 -27.72 26.30 6.37
C TYR A 629 -29.21 26.25 5.96
N ASP A 630 -29.48 26.56 4.69
CA ASP A 630 -30.77 26.41 4.02
C ASP A 630 -30.66 25.38 2.88
N SER A 631 -31.43 24.29 3.00
CA SER A 631 -31.45 23.21 2.01
C SER A 631 -31.98 23.61 0.63
N ASN A 632 -32.60 24.78 0.48
CA ASN A 632 -33.03 25.30 -0.83
C ASN A 632 -31.89 25.99 -1.58
N TYR A 633 -30.84 26.41 -0.88
CA TYR A 633 -29.69 27.14 -1.44
C TYR A 633 -28.41 26.35 -1.16
N THR A 634 -28.19 25.34 -1.99
CA THR A 634 -27.06 24.42 -1.87
C THR A 634 -25.98 24.67 -2.92
N ASP A 635 -26.19 25.61 -3.83
CA ASP A 635 -25.22 26.04 -4.85
C ASP A 635 -24.32 27.18 -4.32
N LEU A 636 -23.64 27.91 -5.22
CA LEU A 636 -22.74 29.00 -4.85
C LEU A 636 -23.44 30.24 -4.26
N THR A 637 -24.79 30.32 -4.24
CA THR A 637 -25.55 31.53 -3.85
C THR A 637 -25.11 32.11 -2.50
N TYR A 638 -24.80 31.24 -1.53
CA TYR A 638 -24.32 31.60 -0.19
C TYR A 638 -22.84 31.26 0.05
N ALA A 639 -22.05 30.96 -0.99
CA ALA A 639 -20.60 30.79 -0.91
C ALA A 639 -19.88 32.15 -0.78
N LYS A 640 -20.16 32.87 0.30
CA LYS A 640 -19.61 34.20 0.61
C LYS A 640 -19.55 34.41 2.12
N ILE A 641 -18.71 35.35 2.56
CA ILE A 641 -18.60 35.73 3.98
C ILE A 641 -19.93 36.33 4.43
N ASN A 642 -20.42 35.83 5.56
CA ASN A 642 -21.60 36.41 6.18
C ASN A 642 -21.27 37.75 6.85
N THR A 643 -22.07 38.78 6.55
CA THR A 643 -21.98 40.08 7.19
C THR A 643 -23.37 40.55 7.60
N SER A 644 -23.48 41.66 8.35
CA SER A 644 -24.77 42.23 8.75
C SER A 644 -25.71 42.58 7.59
N THR A 645 -25.22 42.59 6.34
CA THR A 645 -25.96 42.93 5.13
C THR A 645 -25.91 41.84 4.04
N VAL A 646 -25.17 40.76 4.26
CA VAL A 646 -24.97 39.70 3.25
C VAL A 646 -25.10 38.34 3.93
N ASP A 647 -26.13 37.60 3.54
CA ASP A 647 -26.30 36.21 3.93
C ASP A 647 -25.25 35.33 3.24
N GLY A 648 -24.51 34.56 4.03
CA GLY A 648 -23.41 33.73 3.56
C GLY A 648 -23.13 32.58 4.53
N TYR A 649 -22.54 31.50 4.00
CA TYR A 649 -22.14 30.33 4.77
C TYR A 649 -20.69 30.38 5.25
N PHE A 650 -19.91 31.37 4.82
CA PHE A 650 -18.52 31.49 5.23
C PHE A 650 -18.32 32.48 6.36
N SER A 651 -17.21 32.32 7.04
CA SER A 651 -16.66 33.25 8.00
C SER A 651 -15.35 33.84 7.46
N SER A 652 -15.07 35.10 7.78
CA SER A 652 -13.79 35.72 7.46
C SER A 652 -12.65 34.98 8.18
N ALA A 653 -11.55 34.71 7.48
CA ALA A 653 -10.34 34.17 8.09
C ALA A 653 -9.84 35.06 9.26
N ASP A 654 -10.06 36.38 9.20
CA ASP A 654 -9.71 37.30 10.29
C ASP A 654 -10.63 37.17 11.53
N SER A 655 -11.85 36.64 11.35
CA SER A 655 -12.77 36.34 12.46
C SER A 655 -12.45 35.01 13.16
N TRP A 656 -11.62 34.16 12.55
CA TRP A 656 -11.07 32.94 13.17
C TRP A 656 -10.32 33.25 14.47
N LEU A 657 -9.48 34.30 14.47
CA LEU A 657 -8.76 34.78 15.66
C LEU A 657 -9.68 35.27 16.80
N HIS A 658 -10.93 35.62 16.52
CA HIS A 658 -11.91 36.09 17.49
C HIS A 658 -12.79 34.98 18.09
N ASN A 659 -13.03 33.88 17.36
CA ASN A 659 -13.97 32.82 17.76
C ASN A 659 -13.35 31.61 18.48
N ILE A 660 -12.02 31.50 18.55
CA ILE A 660 -11.34 30.49 19.40
C ILE A 660 -11.72 30.72 20.89
N GLN A 661 -12.11 31.97 21.24
CA GLN A 661 -13.30 32.35 22.03
C GLN A 661 -13.95 31.31 22.98
N MET A 662 -14.62 30.33 22.38
CA MET A 662 -15.82 29.72 22.98
C MET A 662 -15.94 28.19 22.85
N LEU A 663 -14.89 27.45 22.48
CA LEU A 663 -14.99 25.99 22.37
C LEU A 663 -14.10 25.24 23.38
N PRO A 664 -14.63 24.24 24.11
CA PRO A 664 -13.80 23.31 24.86
C PRO A 664 -13.02 22.47 23.85
N ILE A 665 -11.71 22.64 23.81
CA ILE A 665 -10.85 21.89 22.89
C ILE A 665 -10.51 20.54 23.54
N ASP A 666 -11.18 19.47 23.09
CA ASP A 666 -10.79 18.07 23.31
C ASP A 666 -9.57 17.74 22.41
N VAL A 667 -8.38 18.23 22.77
CA VAL A 667 -7.13 17.82 22.09
C VAL A 667 -6.59 16.57 22.76
N THR A 668 -6.56 15.44 22.04
CA THR A 668 -6.02 14.16 22.52
C THR A 668 -4.49 14.07 22.43
N SER A 669 -3.81 14.96 21.71
CA SER A 669 -2.34 15.05 21.60
C SER A 669 -1.86 16.46 21.24
N ILE A 670 -0.78 16.94 21.87
CA ILE A 670 -0.16 18.24 21.57
C ILE A 670 1.24 17.96 20.99
N THR A 671 1.53 18.52 19.82
CA THR A 671 2.86 18.48 19.18
C THR A 671 3.31 19.91 18.92
N PHE A 672 4.49 20.28 19.41
CA PHE A 672 5.13 21.56 19.10
C PHE A 672 6.18 21.33 18.03
N ASP A 673 5.77 21.45 16.77
CA ASP A 673 6.65 21.40 15.60
C ASP A 673 6.42 22.65 14.74
N TYR A 674 7.46 23.16 14.09
CA TYR A 674 7.38 24.42 13.36
C TYR A 674 7.17 24.21 11.88
N SER A 675 5.94 24.45 11.50
CA SER A 675 5.57 24.96 10.20
C SER A 675 4.54 26.07 10.42
N PHE A 676 4.97 27.23 10.94
CA PHE A 676 4.06 28.38 11.12
C PHE A 676 4.72 29.71 10.75
N ASN A 677 4.36 30.19 9.55
CA ASN A 677 4.50 31.59 9.20
C ASN A 677 3.35 32.39 9.85
N GLN A 678 3.66 33.60 10.28
CA GLN A 678 2.92 34.44 11.23
C GLN A 678 1.38 34.49 11.04
N SER A 679 0.60 33.96 12.01
CA SER A 679 -0.63 34.63 12.54
C SER A 679 -1.57 33.83 13.46
N SER A 680 -1.44 32.50 13.67
CA SER A 680 -2.59 31.74 14.24
C SER A 680 -2.32 30.72 15.36
N VAL A 681 -1.53 31.09 16.39
CA VAL A 681 -1.64 30.44 17.72
C VAL A 681 -1.70 31.43 18.88
N ILE A 682 -2.54 32.47 18.84
CA ILE A 682 -2.95 33.11 20.09
C ILE A 682 -4.39 33.54 19.96
N ASN A 683 -5.26 32.80 20.64
CA ASN A 683 -6.40 33.31 21.39
C ASN A 683 -7.20 32.08 21.82
N ASN A 684 -6.72 31.26 22.75
CA ASN A 684 -7.37 31.35 24.04
C ASN A 684 -6.63 30.70 25.20
N ALA A 685 -6.05 31.54 26.03
CA ALA A 685 -6.46 31.56 27.41
C ALA A 685 -6.74 33.02 27.78
N SER A 686 -7.75 33.28 28.58
CA SER A 686 -8.36 34.60 28.79
C SER A 686 -7.52 35.50 29.72
N ASN A 687 -6.26 35.75 29.37
CA ASN A 687 -5.31 36.48 30.23
C ASN A 687 -3.98 36.94 29.57
N TYR A 688 -3.85 36.98 28.24
CA TYR A 688 -2.54 37.12 27.59
C TYR A 688 -2.43 38.39 26.74
N GLU A 689 -1.37 39.16 26.94
CA GLU A 689 -0.98 40.28 26.07
C GLU A 689 0.09 39.81 25.07
N ILE A 690 -0.08 40.17 23.81
CA ILE A 690 0.83 39.85 22.71
C ILE A 690 1.47 41.16 22.28
N THR A 691 2.79 41.23 22.30
CA THR A 691 3.52 42.40 21.82
C THR A 691 4.67 41.97 20.93
N GLU A 692 4.76 42.56 19.74
CA GLU A 692 5.94 42.42 18.88
C GLU A 692 7.11 43.17 19.53
N VAL A 693 8.15 42.43 19.92
CA VAL A 693 9.31 43.01 20.64
C VAL A 693 10.43 43.37 19.64
N LYS A 694 10.49 42.65 18.51
CA LYS A 694 11.40 42.83 17.38
C LYS A 694 10.82 42.12 16.16
N THR A 695 11.14 42.56 14.95
CA THR A 695 10.64 41.97 13.70
C THR A 695 10.87 40.45 13.68
N GLY A 696 9.79 39.67 13.66
CA GLY A 696 9.83 38.21 13.66
C GLY A 696 9.97 37.52 15.02
N ILE A 697 9.90 38.25 16.15
CA ILE A 697 9.91 37.69 17.51
C ILE A 697 8.67 38.15 18.26
N TYR A 698 7.78 37.19 18.56
CA TYR A 698 6.51 37.43 19.24
C TYR A 698 6.59 37.01 20.70
N ARG A 699 6.22 37.91 21.60
CA ARG A 699 6.16 37.66 23.05
C ARG A 699 4.74 37.35 23.47
N TYR A 700 4.56 36.22 24.15
CA TYR A 700 3.33 35.88 24.86
C TYR A 700 3.54 36.13 26.34
N ILE A 701 2.57 36.78 27.00
CA ILE A 701 2.62 37.01 28.45
C ILE A 701 1.39 36.33 29.06
N ASN A 702 1.57 35.28 29.85
CA ASN A 702 0.48 34.70 30.65
C ASN A 702 0.12 35.62 31.85
N ALA A 703 -1.06 35.46 32.45
CA ALA A 703 -1.45 36.17 33.68
C ALA A 703 -0.49 35.96 34.86
N ASP A 704 0.29 34.88 34.85
CA ASP A 704 1.34 34.59 35.83
C ASP A 704 2.74 35.09 35.43
N LYS A 705 2.83 35.88 34.34
CA LYS A 705 4.05 36.50 33.77
C LYS A 705 5.07 35.52 33.16
N THR A 706 4.68 34.27 32.96
CA THR A 706 5.44 33.27 32.18
C THR A 706 5.42 33.65 30.70
N GLN A 707 6.58 33.64 30.01
CA GLN A 707 6.68 34.12 28.63
C GLN A 707 7.25 33.04 27.70
N ALA A 708 6.58 32.88 26.55
CA ALA A 708 7.05 32.06 25.45
C ALA A 708 7.32 32.98 24.25
N TYR A 709 8.47 32.79 23.64
CA TYR A 709 8.91 33.46 22.42
C TYR A 709 8.85 32.45 21.29
N PHE A 710 8.18 32.85 20.21
CA PHE A 710 8.20 32.09 18.98
C PHE A 710 9.28 32.71 18.11
N LEU A 711 10.33 31.93 17.86
CA LEU A 711 11.41 32.33 16.98
C LEU A 711 11.02 32.09 15.53
N SER A 712 11.58 32.89 14.61
CA SER A 712 11.30 32.81 13.18
C SER A 712 11.75 31.52 12.49
N ASN A 713 12.52 30.68 13.18
CA ASN A 713 12.95 29.35 12.74
C ASN A 713 12.14 28.21 13.36
N GLY A 714 11.26 28.52 14.32
CA GLY A 714 10.33 27.56 14.87
C GLY A 714 10.51 26.98 16.21
N ASP A 715 11.59 27.40 16.78
CA ASP A 715 11.93 27.13 18.13
C ASP A 715 11.00 27.95 19.04
N ILE A 716 10.45 27.28 20.04
CA ILE A 716 9.73 27.90 21.13
C ILE A 716 10.75 28.09 22.24
N GLU A 717 11.29 29.30 22.36
CA GLU A 717 12.11 29.68 23.52
C GLU A 717 11.19 30.10 24.65
N ILE A 718 11.43 29.58 25.84
CA ILE A 718 10.60 29.88 27.00
C ILE A 718 11.48 30.45 28.09
N ASP A 719 11.06 31.55 28.73
CA ASP A 719 11.82 32.12 29.85
C ASP A 719 11.46 31.47 31.20
N ASN A 720 10.31 30.79 31.27
CA ASN A 720 9.82 30.08 32.45
C ASN A 720 8.79 29.01 32.05
N CYS A 721 8.82 27.83 32.66
CA CYS A 721 7.90 26.73 32.35
C CYS A 721 6.78 26.56 33.39
N LEU A 722 6.66 27.49 34.34
CA LEU A 722 5.66 27.45 35.41
C LEU A 722 4.22 27.35 34.86
N ASN A 723 3.46 26.34 35.31
CA ASN A 723 2.04 26.10 35.00
C ASN A 723 1.66 25.94 33.51
N LEU A 724 2.61 25.84 32.57
CA LEU A 724 2.33 26.02 31.14
C LEU A 724 1.23 25.08 30.58
N PHE A 725 1.21 23.81 30.99
CA PHE A 725 0.19 22.83 30.58
C PHE A 725 -0.80 22.47 31.68
N LYS A 726 -0.82 23.21 32.78
CA LYS A 726 -1.62 22.87 33.94
C LYS A 726 -3.12 22.71 33.59
N TYR A 727 -3.77 21.69 34.16
CA TYR A 727 -5.17 21.29 33.98
C TYR A 727 -5.58 20.81 32.57
N ARG A 728 -4.64 20.42 31.70
CA ARG A 728 -4.98 19.86 30.37
C ARG A 728 -5.39 18.39 30.46
N THR A 729 -6.64 18.12 30.82
CA THR A 729 -7.15 16.76 31.12
C THR A 729 -7.39 15.88 29.89
N ALA A 730 -7.47 16.44 28.68
CA ALA A 730 -7.68 15.69 27.44
C ALA A 730 -6.36 15.27 26.75
N MET A 731 -5.23 15.91 27.11
CA MET A 731 -3.92 15.68 26.49
C MET A 731 -3.37 14.31 26.85
N ASN A 732 -3.20 13.39 25.88
CA ASN A 732 -2.69 12.03 26.12
C ASN A 732 -1.21 11.86 25.75
N ASN A 733 -0.82 12.28 24.55
CA ASN A 733 0.58 12.19 24.09
C ASN A 733 1.11 13.59 23.81
N LEU A 734 2.31 13.86 24.33
CA LEU A 734 3.00 15.14 24.17
C LEU A 734 4.36 14.95 23.53
N VAL A 735 4.66 15.72 22.48
CA VAL A 735 5.95 15.72 21.78
C VAL A 735 6.55 17.12 21.80
N LEU A 736 7.77 17.26 22.34
CA LEU A 736 8.46 18.53 22.62
C LEU A 736 9.69 18.77 21.71
N ASN A 737 9.63 18.44 20.43
CA ASN A 737 10.79 18.49 19.52
C ASN A 737 11.39 19.90 19.38
N ASN A 738 10.55 20.94 19.29
CA ASN A 738 10.99 22.34 19.09
C ASN A 738 10.81 23.20 20.34
N PHE A 739 10.85 22.58 21.52
CA PHE A 739 10.64 23.23 22.81
C PHE A 739 11.98 23.52 23.50
N HIS A 740 12.51 24.72 23.32
CA HIS A 740 13.82 25.13 23.84
C HIS A 740 13.66 25.72 25.24
N THR A 741 14.47 25.19 26.16
CA THR A 741 14.40 25.51 27.59
C THR A 741 15.73 26.06 28.11
N ASP A 742 16.58 26.53 27.19
CA ASP A 742 17.87 27.15 27.49
C ASP A 742 17.71 28.27 28.52
N GLY A 743 18.40 28.11 29.66
CA GLY A 743 18.35 29.10 30.74
C GLY A 743 17.09 29.10 31.61
N VAL A 744 16.08 28.25 31.33
CA VAL A 744 14.89 28.11 32.19
C VAL A 744 15.32 27.62 33.57
N THR A 745 14.99 28.38 34.61
CA THR A 745 15.29 28.02 36.01
C THR A 745 14.11 27.38 36.75
N ASN A 746 12.88 27.46 36.22
CA ASN A 746 11.68 26.97 36.90
C ASN A 746 10.78 26.18 35.92
N MET A 747 10.62 24.89 36.20
CA MET A 747 9.72 23.94 35.52
C MET A 747 8.63 23.38 36.46
N SER A 748 8.36 24.08 37.56
CA SER A 748 7.34 23.64 38.50
C SER A 748 5.94 23.68 37.88
N ALA A 749 5.09 22.73 38.30
CA ALA A 749 3.70 22.61 37.86
C ALA A 749 3.47 22.53 36.34
N LEU A 750 4.51 22.19 35.55
CA LEU A 750 4.47 22.22 34.10
C LEU A 750 3.26 21.44 33.54
N PHE A 751 3.00 20.23 34.04
CA PHE A 751 1.92 19.34 33.64
C PHE A 751 0.93 19.04 34.77
N GLU A 752 0.84 19.93 35.76
CA GLU A 752 -0.01 19.70 36.93
C GLU A 752 -1.48 19.49 36.51
N TYR A 753 -2.12 18.42 36.97
CA TYR A 753 -3.47 17.96 36.65
C TYR A 753 -3.75 17.66 35.17
N CYS A 754 -2.72 17.29 34.39
CA CYS A 754 -2.90 16.69 33.07
C CYS A 754 -3.34 15.23 33.18
N SER A 755 -4.57 14.99 33.66
CA SER A 755 -5.08 13.64 33.95
C SER A 755 -5.27 12.73 32.73
N GLY A 756 -5.21 13.28 31.52
CA GLY A 756 -5.20 12.55 30.24
C GLY A 756 -3.84 11.95 29.89
N LEU A 757 -2.75 12.51 30.42
CA LEU A 757 -1.39 12.32 29.91
C LEU A 757 -0.94 10.87 30.12
N THR A 758 -0.58 10.20 29.03
CA THR A 758 -0.11 8.81 28.99
C THR A 758 1.37 8.68 28.65
N SER A 759 1.92 9.57 27.82
CA SER A 759 3.33 9.55 27.43
C SER A 759 3.88 10.92 27.04
N ILE A 760 5.20 11.08 27.14
CA ILE A 760 5.94 12.30 26.82
C ILE A 760 7.18 11.93 26.00
N ASN A 761 7.36 12.62 24.88
CA ASN A 761 8.63 12.66 24.15
C ASN A 761 9.29 14.02 24.40
N TRP A 762 10.46 13.98 25.06
CA TRP A 762 11.19 15.17 25.49
C TRP A 762 11.92 15.93 24.38
N GLY A 763 12.04 15.39 23.17
CA GLY A 763 12.76 16.08 22.09
C GLY A 763 14.20 16.43 22.48
N ASN A 764 14.60 17.67 22.20
CA ASN A 764 15.94 18.22 22.44
C ASN A 764 15.96 19.30 23.54
N ILE A 765 15.22 19.12 24.64
CA ILE A 765 15.16 20.12 25.72
C ILE A 765 16.48 20.26 26.50
N ASP A 766 16.85 21.49 26.89
CA ASP A 766 17.95 21.77 27.84
C ASP A 766 17.41 22.12 29.23
N THR A 767 17.55 21.20 30.19
CA THR A 767 17.17 21.45 31.59
C THR A 767 18.34 21.78 32.50
N SER A 768 19.54 22.05 31.95
CA SER A 768 20.79 22.26 32.71
C SER A 768 20.78 23.49 33.62
N SER A 769 19.80 24.38 33.47
CA SER A 769 19.62 25.58 34.27
C SER A 769 18.48 25.49 35.29
N VAL A 770 17.70 24.40 35.27
CA VAL A 770 16.49 24.26 36.10
C VAL A 770 16.85 24.08 37.57
N VAL A 771 16.20 24.86 38.42
CA VAL A 771 16.36 24.88 39.88
C VAL A 771 15.10 24.37 40.60
N ASP A 772 13.90 24.55 40.02
CA ASP A 772 12.63 24.10 40.59
C ASP A 772 11.85 23.20 39.61
N MET A 773 11.55 21.96 40.02
CA MET A 773 10.70 21.00 39.29
C MET A 773 9.51 20.53 40.15
N SER A 774 9.14 21.29 41.18
CA SER A 774 8.07 20.90 42.08
C SER A 774 6.74 20.76 41.35
N ARG A 775 5.93 19.75 41.72
CA ARG A 775 4.59 19.50 41.15
C ARG A 775 4.54 19.31 39.63
N MET A 776 5.68 19.06 38.95
CA MET A 776 5.74 19.03 37.48
C MET A 776 4.70 18.08 36.86
N PHE A 777 4.47 16.90 37.45
CA PHE A 777 3.49 15.90 37.01
C PHE A 777 2.35 15.68 38.01
N TYR A 778 2.18 16.59 38.96
CA TYR A 778 1.18 16.43 40.01
C TYR A 778 -0.19 16.09 39.40
N GLY A 779 -0.85 15.00 39.79
CA GLY A 779 -2.20 14.64 39.32
C GLY A 779 -2.32 14.08 37.90
N CYS A 780 -1.21 13.70 37.24
CA CYS A 780 -1.21 12.99 35.96
C CYS A 780 -1.64 11.52 36.12
N SER A 781 -2.92 11.30 36.41
CA SER A 781 -3.43 9.98 36.86
C SER A 781 -3.37 8.85 35.83
N LYS A 782 -3.27 9.15 34.52
CA LYS A 782 -3.12 8.17 33.43
C LYS A 782 -1.67 7.92 32.99
N LEU A 783 -0.69 8.63 33.55
CA LEU A 783 0.71 8.47 33.18
C LEU A 783 1.22 7.14 33.72
N THR A 784 1.52 6.19 32.83
CA THR A 784 1.88 4.81 33.24
C THR A 784 3.37 4.61 33.40
N SER A 785 4.17 5.33 32.61
CA SER A 785 5.64 5.29 32.63
C SER A 785 6.21 6.64 32.21
N ILE A 786 7.41 6.97 32.69
CA ILE A 786 8.13 8.18 32.28
C ILE A 786 9.62 7.90 32.15
N ASP A 787 10.24 8.42 31.09
CA ASP A 787 11.69 8.36 30.86
C ASP A 787 12.31 9.72 31.13
N LEU A 788 13.15 9.84 32.16
CA LEU A 788 13.84 11.08 32.53
C LEU A 788 15.31 11.09 32.07
N SER A 789 15.73 10.16 31.21
CA SER A 789 17.13 10.02 30.80
C SER A 789 17.72 11.22 30.05
N ARG A 790 16.86 12.05 29.44
CA ARG A 790 17.24 13.29 28.75
C ARG A 790 17.21 14.53 29.65
N ILE A 791 16.78 14.41 30.90
CA ILE A 791 16.65 15.54 31.83
C ILE A 791 17.93 15.67 32.67
N ASN A 792 18.57 16.83 32.59
CA ASN A 792 19.62 17.24 33.52
C ASN A 792 19.02 17.87 34.77
N THR A 793 19.27 17.30 35.95
CA THR A 793 18.77 17.79 37.24
C THR A 793 19.84 18.31 38.19
N SER A 794 21.09 18.45 37.73
CA SER A 794 22.24 18.78 38.58
C SER A 794 22.11 20.09 39.40
N LYS A 795 21.26 21.04 38.94
CA LYS A 795 20.97 22.30 39.64
C LYS A 795 19.63 22.34 40.37
N VAL A 796 18.82 21.29 40.27
CA VAL A 796 17.48 21.26 40.85
C VAL A 796 17.59 21.20 42.37
N THR A 797 17.01 22.18 43.07
CA THR A 797 16.94 22.25 44.53
C THR A 797 15.57 21.83 45.07
N ASN A 798 14.52 21.85 44.25
CA ASN A 798 13.15 21.53 44.67
C ASN A 798 12.51 20.49 43.73
N MET A 799 12.24 19.29 44.27
CA MET A 799 11.51 18.20 43.59
C MET A 799 10.23 17.81 44.36
N SER A 800 9.74 18.70 45.23
CA SER A 800 8.55 18.41 46.03
C SER A 800 7.35 18.11 45.13
N ALA A 801 6.58 17.07 45.50
CA ALA A 801 5.36 16.67 44.83
C ALA A 801 5.51 16.38 43.32
N LEU A 802 6.71 16.04 42.84
CA LEU A 802 7.01 15.86 41.41
C LEU A 802 5.99 14.95 40.70
N PHE A 803 5.64 13.82 41.32
CA PHE A 803 4.68 12.82 40.81
C PHE A 803 3.47 12.62 41.73
N GLU A 804 3.19 13.56 42.66
CA GLU A 804 2.09 13.40 43.61
C GLU A 804 0.75 13.18 42.87
N PHE A 805 -0.02 12.16 43.28
CA PHE A 805 -1.26 11.69 42.66
C PHE A 805 -1.15 11.19 41.21
N CYS A 806 0.04 10.80 40.74
CA CYS A 806 0.20 10.00 39.52
C CYS A 806 -0.23 8.55 39.75
N SER A 807 -1.54 8.34 39.95
CA SER A 807 -2.08 7.06 40.40
C SER A 807 -1.84 5.90 39.43
N GLY A 808 -1.62 6.17 38.14
CA GLY A 808 -1.35 5.17 37.09
C GLY A 808 0.12 4.80 36.91
N LEU A 809 1.05 5.50 37.57
CA LEU A 809 2.48 5.35 37.35
C LEU A 809 2.98 4.00 37.87
N THR A 810 3.64 3.23 37.00
CA THR A 810 4.15 1.88 37.29
C THR A 810 5.66 1.76 37.17
N SER A 811 6.31 2.62 36.38
CA SER A 811 7.75 2.59 36.16
C SER A 811 8.32 3.97 35.85
N ILE A 812 9.58 4.18 36.23
CA ILE A 812 10.33 5.42 36.00
C ILE A 812 11.73 5.03 35.53
N ASN A 813 12.17 5.55 34.40
CA ASN A 813 13.56 5.45 33.97
C ASN A 813 14.32 6.72 34.40
N TRP A 814 15.25 6.59 35.34
CA TRP A 814 16.02 7.72 35.88
C TRP A 814 17.19 8.18 35.01
N GLY A 815 17.66 7.37 34.04
CA GLY A 815 18.87 7.66 33.26
C GLY A 815 20.05 8.12 34.14
N ASN A 816 20.57 9.33 33.90
CA ASN A 816 21.69 9.94 34.62
C ASN A 816 21.24 11.06 35.60
N ILE A 817 20.13 10.84 36.31
CA ILE A 817 19.62 11.78 37.32
C ILE A 817 20.71 12.18 38.34
N ASP A 818 20.77 13.47 38.69
CA ASP A 818 21.60 14.00 39.77
C ASP A 818 20.70 14.75 40.75
N THR A 819 20.57 14.23 41.97
CA THR A 819 19.76 14.84 43.03
C THR A 819 20.59 15.48 44.14
N SER A 820 21.93 15.57 43.97
CA SER A 820 22.84 16.04 45.01
C SER A 820 22.58 17.49 45.44
N SER A 821 21.95 18.31 44.61
CA SER A 821 21.56 19.70 44.90
C SER A 821 20.18 19.84 45.54
N VAL A 822 19.38 18.77 45.60
CA VAL A 822 17.98 18.83 46.06
C VAL A 822 17.90 19.05 47.57
N VAL A 823 17.04 19.98 47.98
CA VAL A 823 16.78 20.36 49.38
C VAL A 823 15.39 19.89 49.83
N ASP A 824 14.39 19.89 48.93
CA ASP A 824 13.01 19.46 49.22
C ASP A 824 12.55 18.34 48.28
N MET A 825 12.19 17.19 48.86
CA MET A 825 11.61 16.01 48.19
C MET A 825 10.26 15.61 48.81
N SER A 826 9.61 16.53 49.55
CA SER A 826 8.34 16.25 50.20
C SER A 826 7.28 15.85 49.18
N SER A 827 6.45 14.86 49.49
CA SER A 827 5.37 14.34 48.64
C SER A 827 5.78 13.83 47.26
N MET A 828 7.07 13.64 46.95
CA MET A 828 7.54 13.36 45.59
C MET A 828 6.75 12.25 44.86
N PHE A 829 6.37 11.17 45.55
CA PHE A 829 5.57 10.05 45.01
C PHE A 829 4.23 9.87 45.72
N ASN A 830 3.76 10.86 46.48
CA ASN A 830 2.58 10.72 47.31
C ASN A 830 1.35 10.34 46.45
N GLY A 831 0.66 9.24 46.73
CA GLY A 831 -0.52 8.80 45.99
C GLY A 831 -0.23 8.10 44.66
N CYS A 832 1.01 7.73 44.37
CA CYS A 832 1.37 6.84 43.25
C CYS A 832 0.93 5.39 43.53
N SER A 833 -0.39 5.15 43.55
CA SER A 833 -1.00 3.90 44.01
C SER A 833 -0.68 2.66 43.16
N SER A 834 -0.28 2.84 41.90
CA SER A 834 0.05 1.72 40.99
C SER A 834 1.53 1.33 40.98
N LEU A 835 2.37 2.09 41.66
CA LEU A 835 3.80 1.83 41.72
C LEU A 835 4.05 0.61 42.60
N THR A 836 4.64 -0.45 42.05
CA THR A 836 4.91 -1.70 42.79
C THR A 836 6.33 -1.78 43.31
N GLU A 837 7.29 -1.28 42.55
CA GLU A 837 8.71 -1.24 42.91
C GLU A 837 9.28 0.12 42.52
N LEU A 838 10.12 0.67 43.39
CA LEU A 838 10.77 1.95 43.16
C LEU A 838 12.26 1.84 43.47
N ASP A 839 13.09 1.99 42.44
CA ASP A 839 14.53 2.06 42.58
C ASP A 839 14.98 3.52 42.66
N ILE A 840 15.55 3.91 43.81
CA ILE A 840 16.13 5.23 44.06
C ILE A 840 17.61 5.12 44.43
N SER A 841 18.28 4.02 44.06
CA SER A 841 19.71 3.79 44.34
C SER A 841 20.64 4.88 43.80
N LYS A 842 20.19 5.62 42.77
CA LYS A 842 20.92 6.75 42.18
C LYS A 842 20.75 8.07 42.93
N PHE A 843 19.90 8.13 43.95
CA PHE A 843 19.63 9.39 44.64
C PHE A 843 20.77 9.74 45.59
N ASN A 844 21.19 11.00 45.55
CA ASN A 844 22.06 11.62 46.54
C ASN A 844 21.26 12.66 47.33
N THR A 845 20.96 12.36 48.59
CA THR A 845 20.09 13.21 49.42
C THR A 845 20.85 14.01 50.49
N VAL A 846 22.17 14.18 50.34
CA VAL A 846 23.03 14.84 51.34
C VAL A 846 22.56 16.24 51.74
N ASN A 847 21.91 16.97 50.82
CA ASN A 847 21.41 18.32 51.05
C ASN A 847 19.90 18.40 51.38
N VAL A 848 19.19 17.28 51.37
CA VAL A 848 17.74 17.25 51.60
C VAL A 848 17.43 17.54 53.07
N THR A 849 16.54 18.50 53.32
CA THR A 849 16.03 18.84 54.65
C THR A 849 14.56 18.45 54.84
N ALA A 850 13.80 18.29 53.76
CA ALA A 850 12.36 17.97 53.81
C ALA A 850 12.01 16.72 52.96
N MET A 851 11.39 15.72 53.60
CA MET A 851 10.96 14.44 53.01
C MET A 851 9.56 14.01 53.49
N SER A 852 8.74 14.97 53.93
CA SER A 852 7.41 14.63 54.45
C SER A 852 6.55 14.04 53.34
N SER A 853 5.77 12.99 53.64
CA SER A 853 4.89 12.30 52.68
C SER A 853 5.57 11.73 51.43
N MET A 854 6.91 11.62 51.37
CA MET A 854 7.63 11.28 50.14
C MET A 854 7.07 10.04 49.41
N PHE A 855 6.66 9.00 50.15
CA PHE A 855 6.06 7.77 49.65
C PHE A 855 4.63 7.55 50.15
N GLY A 856 3.98 8.58 50.71
CA GLY A 856 2.62 8.47 51.24
C GLY A 856 1.64 7.97 50.18
N GLY A 857 0.61 7.20 50.52
CA GLY A 857 -0.41 6.75 49.57
C GLY A 857 0.07 5.81 48.44
N CYS A 858 1.32 5.34 48.46
CA CYS A 858 1.82 4.33 47.52
C CYS A 858 1.28 2.92 47.85
N LEU A 859 -0.03 2.74 47.72
CA LEU A 859 -0.76 1.52 48.09
C LEU A 859 -0.24 0.24 47.40
N GLY A 860 0.36 0.38 46.21
CA GLY A 860 0.91 -0.70 45.39
C GLY A 860 2.30 -1.18 45.79
N LEU A 861 3.05 -0.38 46.56
CA LEU A 861 4.49 -0.50 46.72
C LEU A 861 4.85 -1.69 47.61
N THR A 862 5.63 -2.63 47.07
CA THR A 862 6.13 -3.82 47.78
C THR A 862 7.59 -3.69 48.16
N LYS A 863 8.35 -2.84 47.46
CA LYS A 863 9.79 -2.67 47.66
C LYS A 863 10.28 -1.28 47.25
N ILE A 864 11.21 -0.73 48.03
CA ILE A 864 12.02 0.45 47.69
C ILE A 864 13.49 0.03 47.72
N ILE A 865 14.23 0.28 46.64
CA ILE A 865 15.66 -0.06 46.53
C ILE A 865 16.48 1.22 46.70
N GLY A 866 17.55 1.18 47.51
CA GLY A 866 18.51 2.27 47.66
C GLY A 866 18.36 3.15 48.91
N LEU A 867 17.40 2.86 49.81
CA LEU A 867 17.29 3.54 51.11
C LEU A 867 18.50 3.26 52.03
N ASP A 868 19.17 2.15 51.79
CA ASP A 868 20.39 1.66 52.43
C ASP A 868 21.68 2.09 51.69
N SER A 869 21.56 2.94 50.66
CA SER A 869 22.73 3.47 49.95
C SER A 869 23.49 4.50 50.79
N ASP A 870 24.82 4.54 50.63
CA ASP A 870 25.69 5.57 51.25
C ASP A 870 25.33 6.99 50.79
N THR A 871 24.68 7.13 49.63
CA THR A 871 24.27 8.42 49.07
C THR A 871 22.88 8.87 49.55
N PHE A 872 22.08 7.97 50.13
CA PHE A 872 20.77 8.30 50.69
C PHE A 872 20.89 8.76 52.15
N VAL A 873 21.41 9.97 52.33
CA VAL A 873 21.67 10.58 53.64
C VAL A 873 20.43 11.31 54.17
N THR A 874 20.03 11.05 55.42
CA THR A 874 18.89 11.72 56.09
C THR A 874 19.29 12.59 57.28
N SER A 875 20.60 12.69 57.60
CA SER A 875 21.11 13.46 58.76
C SER A 875 20.80 14.96 58.75
N ASN A 876 20.39 15.51 57.60
CA ASN A 876 19.96 16.89 57.43
C ASN A 876 18.43 17.07 57.43
N VAL A 877 17.65 15.99 57.44
CA VAL A 877 16.19 16.03 57.34
C VAL A 877 15.57 16.40 58.69
N ASP A 878 14.76 17.46 58.71
CA ASP A 878 14.00 17.89 59.89
C ASP A 878 12.48 17.63 59.78
N ALA A 879 11.97 17.46 58.55
CA ALA A 879 10.56 17.21 58.25
C ALA A 879 10.34 15.83 57.58
N MET A 880 9.83 14.86 58.36
CA MET A 880 9.65 13.46 57.95
C MET A 880 8.24 12.91 58.27
N ALA A 881 7.27 13.78 58.52
CA ALA A 881 5.91 13.36 58.81
C ALA A 881 5.30 12.65 57.59
N TYR A 882 4.43 11.66 57.80
CA TYR A 882 3.67 10.93 56.77
C TYR A 882 4.51 10.15 55.73
N MET A 883 5.84 10.04 55.90
CA MET A 883 6.76 9.58 54.86
C MET A 883 6.36 8.29 54.15
N PHE A 884 5.87 7.27 54.88
CA PHE A 884 5.46 5.97 54.35
C PHE A 884 3.96 5.69 54.54
N ARG A 885 3.15 6.72 54.85
CA ARG A 885 1.73 6.53 55.17
C ARG A 885 1.01 5.76 54.05
N ASP A 886 0.13 4.83 54.40
CA ASP A 886 -0.67 4.00 53.50
C ASP A 886 0.15 3.14 52.50
N CYS A 887 1.42 2.88 52.76
CA CYS A 887 2.21 1.87 52.01
C CYS A 887 1.82 0.44 52.40
N SER A 888 0.56 0.07 52.19
CA SER A 888 -0.06 -1.14 52.75
C SER A 888 0.54 -2.47 52.27
N LYS A 889 1.24 -2.47 51.12
CA LYS A 889 1.87 -3.66 50.53
C LYS A 889 3.35 -3.84 50.89
N LEU A 890 3.99 -2.86 51.54
CA LEU A 890 5.35 -3.03 52.05
C LEU A 890 5.33 -4.08 53.17
N THR A 891 6.12 -5.14 53.01
CA THR A 891 6.26 -6.21 54.02
C THR A 891 7.48 -6.03 54.92
N SER A 892 8.48 -5.32 54.41
CA SER A 892 9.75 -4.98 55.05
C SER A 892 10.29 -3.69 54.44
N ILE A 893 11.10 -2.95 55.20
CA ILE A 893 11.82 -1.76 54.73
C ILE A 893 13.15 -1.66 55.47
N ASP A 894 14.23 -1.41 54.73
CA ASP A 894 15.55 -1.19 55.33
C ASP A 894 15.74 0.31 55.59
N LEU A 895 15.95 0.67 56.85
CA LEU A 895 16.15 2.03 57.34
C LEU A 895 17.46 2.16 58.14
N SER A 896 18.38 1.20 57.97
CA SER A 896 19.63 1.13 58.74
C SER A 896 20.50 2.39 58.61
N ASN A 897 20.49 3.06 57.45
CA ASN A 897 21.22 4.30 57.20
C ASN A 897 20.48 5.59 57.62
N PHE A 898 19.28 5.49 58.20
CA PHE A 898 18.52 6.67 58.59
C PHE A 898 19.11 7.34 59.84
N ASN A 899 19.39 8.63 59.75
CA ASN A 899 19.75 9.47 60.89
C ASN A 899 18.66 10.52 61.11
N THR A 900 17.79 10.27 62.08
CA THR A 900 16.65 11.15 62.38
C THR A 900 16.96 12.23 63.43
N SER A 901 18.23 12.46 63.77
CA SER A 901 18.60 13.34 64.89
C SER A 901 18.11 14.78 64.76
N LYS A 902 17.81 15.27 63.54
CA LYS A 902 17.22 16.60 63.31
C LYS A 902 15.70 16.59 63.14
N VAL A 903 15.08 15.42 63.03
CA VAL A 903 13.63 15.30 62.81
C VAL A 903 12.86 15.84 64.01
N THR A 904 11.89 16.71 63.73
CA THR A 904 11.07 17.37 64.77
C THR A 904 9.66 16.78 64.88
N SER A 905 9.21 16.06 63.86
CA SER A 905 7.87 15.44 63.79
C SER A 905 7.90 14.13 62.99
N MET A 906 7.28 13.09 63.54
CA MET A 906 7.09 11.75 62.95
C MET A 906 5.59 11.38 62.90
N ILE A 907 4.72 12.39 62.82
CA ILE A 907 3.27 12.22 62.70
C ILE A 907 2.95 11.28 61.54
N TYR A 908 2.15 10.25 61.80
CA TYR A 908 1.65 9.26 60.81
C TYR A 908 2.72 8.62 59.91
N MET A 909 3.99 8.60 60.32
CA MET A 909 5.11 8.21 59.45
C MET A 909 4.92 6.83 58.79
N PHE A 910 4.42 5.84 59.53
CA PHE A 910 4.13 4.47 59.06
C PHE A 910 2.65 4.12 59.13
N SER A 911 1.76 5.11 59.28
CA SER A 911 0.34 4.84 59.43
C SER A 911 -0.20 4.12 58.19
N GLY A 912 -1.02 3.07 58.35
CA GLY A 912 -1.59 2.31 57.22
C GLY A 912 -0.64 1.32 56.55
N CYS A 913 0.62 1.18 57.01
CA CYS A 913 1.58 0.16 56.56
C CYS A 913 1.20 -1.25 57.07
N SER A 914 -0.01 -1.69 56.74
CA SER A 914 -0.60 -2.93 57.25
C SER A 914 0.09 -4.22 56.78
N GLY A 915 1.00 -4.13 55.80
CA GLY A 915 1.84 -5.23 55.31
C GLY A 915 3.09 -5.49 56.16
N LEU A 916 3.61 -4.47 56.86
CA LEU A 916 4.87 -4.57 57.59
C LEU A 916 4.74 -5.59 58.72
N THR A 917 5.74 -6.46 58.85
CA THR A 917 5.78 -7.49 59.90
C THR A 917 6.83 -7.20 60.96
N GLU A 918 7.90 -6.51 60.59
CA GLU A 918 8.94 -6.02 61.47
C GLU A 918 9.39 -4.64 60.99
N LEU A 919 9.91 -3.84 61.92
CA LEU A 919 10.47 -2.53 61.61
C LEU A 919 11.69 -2.27 62.48
N ASP A 920 12.83 -2.01 61.84
CA ASP A 920 14.07 -1.69 62.53
C ASP A 920 14.29 -0.18 62.56
N LEU A 921 14.13 0.42 63.73
CA LEU A 921 14.37 1.84 64.01
C LEU A 921 15.56 2.01 64.95
N SER A 922 16.48 1.03 65.02
CA SER A 922 17.63 1.09 65.92
C SER A 922 18.56 2.29 65.68
N SER A 923 18.62 2.78 64.45
CA SER A 923 19.35 3.97 64.03
C SER A 923 18.65 5.29 64.38
N PHE A 924 17.37 5.27 64.76
CA PHE A 924 16.58 6.49 64.96
C PHE A 924 16.97 7.21 66.25
N ASN A 925 17.16 8.52 66.13
CA ASN A 925 17.27 9.44 67.24
C ASN A 925 16.02 10.33 67.28
N THR A 926 15.21 10.22 68.33
CA THR A 926 13.94 10.95 68.47
C THR A 926 13.99 12.07 69.50
N SER A 927 15.18 12.40 70.02
CA SER A 927 15.35 13.41 71.09
C SER A 927 14.86 14.82 70.73
N ASN A 928 14.83 15.14 69.42
CA ASN A 928 14.32 16.41 68.90
C ASN A 928 12.84 16.37 68.49
N VAL A 929 12.19 15.20 68.52
CA VAL A 929 10.76 15.06 68.30
C VAL A 929 10.01 15.46 69.57
N LYS A 930 9.52 16.70 69.60
CA LYS A 930 8.88 17.30 70.79
C LYS A 930 7.49 17.82 70.43
N GLY A 931 6.51 17.58 71.29
CA GLY A 931 5.13 17.97 71.01
C GLY A 931 4.25 18.00 72.25
N ASN A 932 3.21 18.84 72.20
CA ASN A 932 2.19 18.99 73.23
C ASN A 932 0.77 18.88 72.64
N SER A 933 -0.26 19.12 73.43
CA SER A 933 -1.67 19.01 72.99
C SER A 933 -2.05 19.94 71.82
N SER A 934 -1.24 20.96 71.54
CA SER A 934 -1.42 21.93 70.44
C SER A 934 -0.40 21.73 69.30
N ALA A 935 0.63 20.91 69.50
CA ALA A 935 1.68 20.61 68.53
C ALA A 935 1.94 19.09 68.52
N SER A 936 1.28 18.40 67.59
CA SER A 936 1.47 16.96 67.37
C SER A 936 2.92 16.63 67.02
N ALA A 937 3.44 15.49 67.48
CA ALA A 937 4.82 15.08 67.18
C ALA A 937 4.96 13.61 66.77
N MET A 938 4.20 12.69 67.41
CA MET A 938 4.18 11.26 67.07
C MET A 938 2.75 10.70 67.01
N VAL A 939 1.79 11.56 66.67
CA VAL A 939 0.38 11.18 66.50
C VAL A 939 0.28 10.12 65.40
N GLY A 940 -0.36 8.99 65.70
CA GLY A 940 -0.63 7.93 64.74
C GLY A 940 0.58 7.34 64.03
N MET A 941 1.79 7.45 64.60
CA MET A 941 3.05 7.04 63.92
C MET A 941 2.98 5.62 63.31
N PHE A 942 2.34 4.66 63.99
CA PHE A 942 2.15 3.28 63.53
C PHE A 942 0.67 2.91 63.38
N GLU A 943 -0.25 3.88 63.37
CA GLU A 943 -1.70 3.63 63.31
C GLU A 943 -2.04 2.70 62.13
N GLU A 944 -2.80 1.63 62.39
CA GLU A 944 -3.24 0.61 61.41
C GLU A 944 -2.13 -0.28 60.81
N CYS A 945 -0.94 -0.33 61.43
CA CYS A 945 0.08 -1.36 61.15
C CYS A 945 -0.32 -2.74 61.71
N SER A 946 -1.40 -3.33 61.17
CA SER A 946 -2.07 -4.49 61.79
C SER A 946 -1.25 -5.79 61.83
N LYS A 947 -0.28 -5.97 60.92
CA LYS A 947 0.63 -7.15 60.88
C LYS A 947 1.97 -6.92 61.57
N LEU A 948 2.26 -5.71 62.02
CA LEU A 948 3.54 -5.36 62.62
C LEU A 948 3.68 -6.08 63.97
N LYS A 949 4.65 -6.98 64.05
CA LYS A 949 4.91 -7.83 65.22
C LYS A 949 5.97 -7.23 66.14
N THR A 950 7.02 -6.67 65.55
CA THR A 950 8.20 -6.24 66.30
C THR A 950 8.69 -4.89 65.79
N ILE A 951 9.00 -3.99 66.72
CA ILE A 951 9.65 -2.71 66.44
C ILE A 951 10.96 -2.70 67.22
N TYR A 952 12.09 -2.62 66.51
CA TYR A 952 13.41 -2.50 67.13
C TYR A 952 13.78 -1.03 67.33
N VAL A 953 14.36 -0.69 68.47
CA VAL A 953 14.87 0.65 68.78
C VAL A 953 16.23 0.56 69.48
N GLY A 954 17.04 1.60 69.31
CA GLY A 954 18.37 1.72 69.92
C GLY A 954 18.43 2.84 70.95
N ASP A 955 19.64 3.24 71.34
CA ASP A 955 19.89 4.24 72.40
C ASP A 955 19.35 5.64 72.05
N GLY A 956 19.12 5.93 70.77
CA GLY A 956 18.58 7.22 70.30
C GLY A 956 17.08 7.41 70.54
N TRP A 957 16.35 6.36 70.91
CA TRP A 957 14.90 6.41 71.09
C TRP A 957 14.51 7.06 72.43
N ASN A 958 13.93 8.25 72.36
CA ASN A 958 13.47 9.04 73.49
C ASN A 958 12.10 9.69 73.21
N THR A 959 11.11 9.44 74.07
CA THR A 959 9.76 10.01 73.96
C THR A 959 9.42 11.00 75.09
N GLU A 960 10.36 11.35 75.97
CA GLU A 960 10.12 12.24 77.13
C GLU A 960 9.56 13.60 76.70
N GLY A 961 10.08 14.17 75.62
CA GLY A 961 9.66 15.46 75.05
C GLY A 961 8.27 15.46 74.37
N VAL A 962 7.58 14.32 74.30
CA VAL A 962 6.25 14.16 73.68
C VAL A 962 5.20 14.02 74.77
N THR A 963 4.08 14.74 74.72
CA THR A 963 2.97 14.53 75.68
C THR A 963 2.02 13.40 75.23
N LEU A 964 1.09 12.98 76.09
CA LEU A 964 0.04 12.03 75.73
C LEU A 964 -0.83 12.53 74.55
N GLY A 965 -1.15 13.83 74.51
CA GLY A 965 -1.91 14.43 73.42
C GLY A 965 -1.14 14.43 72.09
N ALA A 966 0.18 14.65 72.14
CA ALA A 966 1.04 14.67 70.95
C ALA A 966 1.44 13.28 70.43
N SER A 967 0.99 12.21 71.08
CA SER A 967 1.21 10.81 70.71
C SER A 967 -0.10 10.02 70.65
N TRP A 968 -1.24 10.70 70.61
CA TRP A 968 -2.54 10.02 70.55
C TRP A 968 -2.59 9.12 69.31
N LYS A 969 -3.16 7.92 69.46
CA LYS A 969 -3.22 6.87 68.42
C LYS A 969 -1.91 6.31 67.87
N MET A 970 -0.74 6.61 68.45
CA MET A 970 0.55 6.08 68.01
C MET A 970 0.54 4.59 67.61
N PHE A 971 -0.12 3.73 68.38
CA PHE A 971 -0.24 2.28 68.10
C PHE A 971 -1.66 1.81 67.79
N TYR A 972 -2.57 2.71 67.43
CA TYR A 972 -3.98 2.35 67.22
C TYR A 972 -4.10 1.25 66.15
N ASN A 973 -4.81 0.16 66.48
CA ASN A 973 -5.00 -1.01 65.60
C ASN A 973 -3.73 -1.81 65.21
N CYS A 974 -2.62 -1.69 65.95
CA CYS A 974 -1.42 -2.55 65.80
C CYS A 974 -1.61 -3.94 66.46
N LYS A 975 -2.63 -4.69 66.04
CA LYS A 975 -3.12 -5.89 66.75
C LYS A 975 -2.10 -7.04 66.88
N SER A 976 -1.06 -7.08 66.05
CA SER A 976 -0.03 -8.14 66.07
C SER A 976 1.20 -7.79 66.91
N LEU A 977 1.26 -6.58 67.48
CA LEU A 977 2.45 -6.04 68.12
C LEU A 977 2.76 -6.77 69.44
N VAL A 978 4.02 -7.18 69.60
CA VAL A 978 4.55 -7.85 70.79
C VAL A 978 5.89 -7.20 71.14
N GLY A 979 6.00 -6.67 72.36
CA GLY A 979 7.24 -6.14 72.91
C GLY A 979 8.30 -7.22 73.13
N GLY A 980 9.57 -6.81 73.28
CA GLY A 980 10.72 -7.72 73.37
C GLY A 980 10.69 -8.71 74.55
N ASN A 981 9.89 -8.44 75.59
CA ASN A 981 9.67 -9.31 76.74
C ASN A 981 8.25 -9.92 76.76
N GLY A 982 7.51 -9.84 75.66
CA GLY A 982 6.22 -10.51 75.45
C GLY A 982 4.98 -9.66 75.72
N THR A 983 5.11 -8.35 75.95
CA THR A 983 3.95 -7.46 76.13
C THR A 983 3.14 -7.38 74.83
N VAL A 984 1.91 -7.90 74.83
CA VAL A 984 1.02 -7.90 73.65
C VAL A 984 0.22 -6.61 73.54
N TYR A 985 -0.13 -6.22 72.32
CA TYR A 985 -0.98 -5.05 72.02
C TYR A 985 -2.25 -4.98 72.89
N ASN A 986 -2.53 -3.79 73.41
CA ASN A 986 -3.72 -3.45 74.17
C ASN A 986 -4.32 -2.12 73.68
N SER A 987 -5.61 -2.14 73.31
CA SER A 987 -6.33 -0.97 72.79
C SER A 987 -6.48 0.19 73.79
N SER A 988 -6.21 -0.03 75.08
CA SER A 988 -6.18 1.02 76.10
C SER A 988 -4.85 1.78 76.13
N TYR A 989 -3.78 1.18 75.61
CA TYR A 989 -2.43 1.74 75.62
C TYR A 989 -1.93 1.92 74.19
N ILE A 990 -2.39 3.01 73.56
CA ILE A 990 -2.14 3.31 72.13
C ILE A 990 -1.31 4.56 71.91
N ASN A 991 -0.68 5.09 72.96
CA ASN A 991 0.11 6.34 72.94
C ASN A 991 1.53 6.09 73.47
N LYS A 992 2.32 7.16 73.70
CA LYS A 992 3.72 7.07 74.15
C LYS A 992 3.95 6.22 75.42
N THR A 993 2.93 5.98 76.24
CA THR A 993 3.07 5.21 77.50
C THR A 993 3.70 3.84 77.25
N TYR A 994 3.43 3.21 76.10
CA TYR A 994 3.99 1.91 75.71
C TYR A 994 5.03 2.04 74.57
N ALA A 995 5.44 3.26 74.24
CA ALA A 995 6.54 3.54 73.30
C ALA A 995 7.91 3.53 74.01
N VAL A 996 8.12 2.49 74.81
CA VAL A 996 9.33 2.24 75.61
C VAL A 996 9.82 0.81 75.36
N VAL A 997 11.09 0.55 75.65
CA VAL A 997 11.66 -0.80 75.56
C VAL A 997 10.97 -1.70 76.57
N ASP A 998 10.45 -2.81 76.08
CA ASP A 998 9.76 -3.82 76.90
C ASP A 998 10.77 -4.55 77.77
N THR A 999 10.60 -4.44 79.09
CA THR A 999 11.42 -5.10 80.12
C THR A 999 10.51 -5.79 81.13
N PRO A 1000 11.02 -6.71 81.97
CA PRO A 1000 10.20 -7.33 83.01
C PRO A 1000 9.48 -6.32 83.93
N GLU A 1001 10.10 -5.17 84.19
CA GLU A 1001 9.56 -4.13 85.08
C GLU A 1001 8.78 -3.02 84.35
N THR A 1002 9.00 -2.83 83.04
CA THR A 1002 8.38 -1.77 82.25
C THR A 1002 7.74 -2.35 80.99
N PRO A 1003 6.41 -2.64 81.02
CA PRO A 1003 5.69 -3.11 79.84
C PRO A 1003 5.74 -2.08 78.70
N GLY A 1004 6.16 -2.51 77.52
CA GLY A 1004 6.27 -1.67 76.33
C GLY A 1004 6.10 -2.46 75.05
N TYR A 1005 6.05 -1.78 73.90
CA TYR A 1005 5.93 -2.43 72.59
C TYR A 1005 7.24 -2.49 71.80
N LEU A 1006 8.33 -1.96 72.35
CA LEU A 1006 9.60 -1.85 71.63
C LEU A 1006 10.60 -2.91 72.09
N THR A 1007 11.46 -3.36 71.18
CA THR A 1007 12.54 -4.31 71.43
C THR A 1007 13.88 -3.60 71.29
N TYR A 1008 14.79 -3.75 72.26
CA TYR A 1008 16.11 -3.14 72.15
C TYR A 1008 16.98 -3.88 71.12
N LYS A 1009 17.63 -3.13 70.23
CA LYS A 1009 18.64 -3.63 69.30
C LYS A 1009 19.78 -2.60 69.26
N ALA A 1010 20.99 -3.02 69.62
CA ALA A 1010 22.16 -2.16 69.56
C ALA A 1010 22.45 -1.78 68.10
N TYR A 1011 22.58 -0.47 67.83
CA TYR A 1011 22.98 0.04 66.53
C TYR A 1011 24.50 -0.06 66.38
N VAL A 1012 24.97 -0.67 65.29
CA VAL A 1012 26.38 -0.67 64.89
C VAL A 1012 26.47 0.24 63.67
N ALA A 1013 27.06 1.42 63.88
CA ALA A 1013 27.16 2.50 62.90
C ALA A 1013 28.02 2.15 61.68
#